data_AF-A0A841HTI2-F1
#
_entry.id   AF-A0A841HTI2-F1
#
_cell.length_a   1.000
_cell.length_b   1.000
_cell.length_c   1.000
_cell.angle_alpha   90.00
_cell.angle_beta   90.00
_cell.angle_gamma   90.00
#
_symmetry.space_group_name_H-M   'P 1'
#
loop_
_entity.id
_entity.type
_entity.pdbx_description
1 polymer ?
#
loop_
_entity_poly.entity_id
_entity_poly.type
_entity_poly.pdbx_seq_one_letter_code
_entity_poly.pdbx_strand_id
1 'polypeptide(L)'
;MSTRPRAVAAVAALLVLAACGAPASLTINLTVTGLDAQGLQIVNTVGDTRLDIAANETTSKVKVKDTDSSSGGGLYTWNLEISRQPQGQTCVLSGDISGNYEIVGEHGHDMDRDVTVTCTTPVPAHTVGGTVHGLTAQGLILAQGSEQLAIEPGSTVLFAFPTAVQQGAAYAVSIAQQPQSQICSVADGAGTMLSADIANVVVSCATLSGQLSVGITGLGNHAGLKLTNGTTEYDVPAGAGSYALPDPVPVGSQYSVVVSGMPAGLSCTFAAATGVFPESAAGGVLDIGTIACAAQPFDIRGTVAGLGNTTGLVLDSAGEQLAIAANATTFAFTQGVTFGSAWSVTVSSQPAGRTCAVSNGSGTVPAHDITDVAVTCSVNTYSVGGSISGLGSATGLQIANHGSVALTVSAGASSFELADALPSGTAYALSVAAQPIGLPAGHSCAFSGGASGTVAAANVTHLQLVCGPVMYSIGGSINGLTTSGLQLMEIYSSQTLSPAANAAVFGFPAAVNPGDAYDVSVTQQPGGQYCEASNTSGTATQDVTSVVVDCWVGYTIDGTVTGLPASSMGGVAPLLLTLTVNGASSPQFWKPVFVAGNFAIDDGAGHAPFAAGTQYTVAIDSTNGYVCTIDSGASGIVGATNVTDIQVSCH
;
A
#
# COMPACT_ATOMS: atom_id res chain seq x y z
N MET A 1 -97.69 -59.14 -22.99
CA MET A 1 -98.15 -60.55 -22.97
C MET A 1 -98.77 -60.82 -21.61
N SER A 2 -100.05 -61.24 -21.59
CA SER A 2 -100.77 -61.96 -20.52
C SER A 2 -100.86 -61.26 -19.14
N THR A 3 -102.00 -61.04 -18.49
CA THR A 3 -103.21 -61.88 -18.37
C THR A 3 -104.40 -61.01 -17.91
N ARG A 4 -105.54 -61.10 -18.62
CA ARG A 4 -106.90 -60.95 -18.03
C ARG A 4 -107.28 -62.31 -17.40
N PRO A 5 -108.26 -62.43 -16.47
CA PRO A 5 -109.67 -62.55 -16.91
C PRO A 5 -110.77 -62.06 -15.94
N ARG A 6 -111.92 -61.65 -16.54
CA ARG A 6 -113.34 -62.02 -16.22
C ARG A 6 -113.91 -61.61 -14.83
N ALA A 7 -115.20 -61.33 -14.60
CA ALA A 7 -116.46 -61.50 -15.33
C ALA A 7 -117.65 -61.03 -14.45
N VAL A 8 -118.73 -60.51 -15.09
CA VAL A 8 -120.16 -60.89 -14.89
C VAL A 8 -120.81 -60.52 -13.53
N ALA A 9 -122.09 -60.13 -13.38
CA ALA A 9 -123.23 -59.73 -14.21
C ALA A 9 -124.25 -59.09 -13.23
N ALA A 10 -125.13 -58.20 -13.70
CA ALA A 10 -126.61 -58.28 -13.68
C ALA A 10 -127.26 -58.55 -12.29
N VAL A 11 -128.30 -57.83 -11.85
CA VAL A 11 -129.66 -57.82 -12.44
C VAL A 11 -130.50 -56.72 -11.75
N ALA A 12 -131.26 -56.00 -12.58
CA ALA A 12 -132.60 -55.41 -12.43
C ALA A 12 -133.21 -55.12 -11.03
N ALA A 13 -133.88 -53.97 -10.89
CA ALA A 13 -135.30 -53.83 -11.28
C ALA A 13 -135.84 -52.39 -11.12
N LEU A 14 -136.77 -52.08 -12.02
CA LEU A 14 -137.59 -50.89 -12.24
C LEU A 14 -138.14 -50.18 -10.99
N LEU A 15 -138.24 -48.84 -11.05
CA LEU A 15 -139.53 -48.14 -11.02
C LEU A 15 -139.42 -46.69 -11.52
N VAL A 16 -140.34 -46.33 -12.41
CA VAL A 16 -140.46 -45.09 -13.19
C VAL A 16 -140.88 -43.92 -12.31
N LEU A 17 -140.16 -42.78 -12.37
CA LEU A 17 -140.73 -41.46 -12.15
C LEU A 17 -139.94 -40.41 -12.97
N ALA A 18 -140.70 -39.52 -13.62
CA ALA A 18 -140.28 -38.52 -14.60
C ALA A 18 -139.01 -37.74 -14.22
N ALA A 19 -138.05 -37.64 -15.14
CA ALA A 19 -136.88 -36.79 -15.01
C ALA A 19 -136.82 -35.79 -16.18
N CYS A 20 -136.94 -34.52 -15.80
CA CYS A 20 -136.65 -33.33 -16.57
C CYS A 20 -135.20 -33.38 -17.13
N GLY A 21 -134.96 -32.73 -18.27
CA GLY A 21 -133.67 -32.70 -18.95
C GLY A 21 -132.52 -32.25 -18.06
N ALA A 22 -131.43 -33.02 -18.03
CA ALA A 22 -130.17 -32.62 -17.42
C ALA A 22 -129.36 -31.77 -18.41
N PRO A 23 -128.83 -30.58 -18.01
CA PRO A 23 -128.03 -29.75 -18.91
C PRO A 23 -126.66 -30.41 -19.20
N ALA A 24 -126.19 -30.27 -20.45
CA ALA A 24 -124.89 -30.75 -20.88
C ALA A 24 -123.76 -30.06 -20.09
N SER A 25 -122.78 -30.83 -19.58
CA SER A 25 -121.62 -30.26 -18.88
C SER A 25 -120.42 -30.16 -19.82
N LEU A 26 -119.89 -28.95 -20.00
CA LEU A 26 -118.76 -28.66 -20.88
C LEU A 26 -117.43 -28.66 -20.11
N THR A 27 -116.36 -29.20 -20.69
CA THR A 27 -115.02 -29.27 -20.06
C THR A 27 -113.91 -28.72 -20.95
N ILE A 28 -112.85 -28.18 -20.33
CA ILE A 28 -111.59 -27.78 -20.99
C ILE A 28 -110.52 -28.82 -20.68
N ASN A 29 -109.79 -29.26 -21.70
CA ASN A 29 -108.67 -30.18 -21.55
C ASN A 29 -107.43 -29.41 -21.05
N LEU A 30 -106.77 -29.96 -20.04
CA LEU A 30 -105.53 -29.46 -19.49
C LEU A 30 -104.41 -30.43 -19.85
N THR A 31 -103.30 -29.91 -20.38
CA THR A 31 -102.03 -30.65 -20.50
C THR A 31 -101.10 -30.21 -19.38
N VAL A 32 -100.56 -31.15 -18.62
CA VAL A 32 -99.73 -30.87 -17.44
C VAL A 32 -98.34 -31.46 -17.66
N THR A 33 -97.31 -30.63 -17.49
CA THR A 33 -95.91 -31.03 -17.68
C THR A 33 -95.07 -30.62 -16.48
N GLY A 34 -94.26 -31.56 -15.95
CA GLY A 34 -93.32 -31.32 -14.86
C GLY A 34 -93.94 -31.26 -13.45
N LEU A 35 -95.20 -31.69 -13.29
CA LEU A 35 -95.87 -31.77 -11.98
C LEU A 35 -95.50 -33.09 -11.30
N ASP A 36 -94.58 -33.07 -10.35
CA ASP A 36 -94.16 -34.28 -9.60
C ASP A 36 -94.61 -34.26 -8.14
N ALA A 37 -95.13 -33.13 -7.68
CA ALA A 37 -95.57 -32.91 -6.31
C ALA A 37 -97.09 -32.76 -6.19
N GLN A 38 -97.65 -33.24 -5.07
CA GLN A 38 -99.08 -33.16 -4.79
C GLN A 38 -99.48 -31.72 -4.42
N GLY A 39 -100.76 -31.41 -4.64
CA GLY A 39 -101.38 -30.21 -4.06
C GLY A 39 -101.63 -29.05 -5.03
N LEU A 40 -101.36 -29.20 -6.33
CA LEU A 40 -101.76 -28.23 -7.34
C LEU A 40 -103.29 -28.16 -7.42
N GLN A 41 -103.84 -26.95 -7.35
CA GLN A 41 -105.27 -26.72 -7.53
C GLN A 41 -105.51 -25.56 -8.51
N ILE A 42 -106.36 -25.82 -9.50
CA ILE A 42 -106.83 -24.83 -10.47
C ILE A 42 -108.28 -24.50 -10.13
N VAL A 43 -108.62 -23.22 -10.11
CA VAL A 43 -109.99 -22.74 -9.95
C VAL A 43 -110.46 -22.09 -11.24
N ASN A 44 -111.69 -22.41 -11.66
CA ASN A 44 -112.43 -21.58 -12.59
C ASN A 44 -113.20 -20.53 -11.80
N THR A 45 -112.72 -19.29 -11.81
CA THR A 45 -113.24 -18.20 -10.96
C THR A 45 -114.66 -17.77 -11.34
N VAL A 46 -115.13 -18.05 -12.56
CA VAL A 46 -116.49 -17.70 -13.01
C VAL A 46 -117.58 -18.61 -12.41
N GLY A 47 -117.18 -19.75 -11.84
CA GLY A 47 -118.09 -20.72 -11.24
C GLY A 47 -117.68 -21.31 -9.89
N ASP A 48 -116.56 -20.84 -9.34
CA ASP A 48 -115.89 -21.34 -8.13
C ASP A 48 -115.66 -22.86 -8.12
N THR A 49 -115.51 -23.44 -9.31
CA THR A 49 -115.20 -24.87 -9.47
C THR A 49 -113.71 -25.06 -9.30
N ARG A 50 -113.31 -25.86 -8.31
CA ARG A 50 -111.91 -26.18 -8.01
C ARG A 50 -111.60 -27.59 -8.51
N LEU A 51 -110.46 -27.73 -9.19
CA LEU A 51 -109.88 -28.99 -9.61
C LEU A 51 -108.53 -29.16 -8.92
N ASP A 52 -108.42 -30.19 -8.10
CA ASP A 52 -107.12 -30.66 -7.61
C ASP A 52 -106.50 -31.59 -8.67
N ILE A 53 -105.26 -31.33 -9.06
CA ILE A 53 -104.49 -32.14 -10.01
C ILE A 53 -103.50 -32.99 -9.22
N ALA A 54 -103.50 -34.30 -9.46
CA ALA A 54 -102.62 -35.23 -8.76
C ALA A 54 -101.17 -35.12 -9.29
N ALA A 55 -100.20 -35.45 -8.44
CA ALA A 55 -98.80 -35.55 -8.89
C ALA A 55 -98.65 -36.55 -10.05
N ASN A 56 -97.80 -36.23 -11.01
CA ASN A 56 -97.53 -36.96 -12.25
C ASN A 56 -98.73 -37.08 -13.20
N GLU A 57 -99.83 -36.39 -12.92
CA GLU A 57 -100.95 -36.31 -13.86
C GLU A 57 -100.50 -35.47 -15.06
N THR A 58 -100.62 -36.02 -16.27
CA THR A 58 -100.18 -35.37 -17.51
C THR A 58 -101.32 -34.71 -18.28
N THR A 59 -102.56 -35.08 -17.96
CA THR A 59 -103.78 -34.55 -18.59
C THR A 59 -104.92 -34.52 -17.59
N SER A 60 -105.66 -33.41 -17.52
CA SER A 60 -106.84 -33.27 -16.65
C SER A 60 -107.97 -32.53 -17.38
N LYS A 61 -109.17 -32.44 -16.79
CA LYS A 61 -110.29 -31.68 -17.36
C LYS A 61 -110.96 -30.78 -16.31
N VAL A 62 -111.05 -29.48 -16.58
CA VAL A 62 -111.82 -28.53 -15.74
C VAL A 62 -113.22 -28.34 -16.33
N LYS A 63 -114.25 -28.40 -15.48
CA LYS A 63 -115.62 -28.06 -15.88
C LYS A 63 -115.77 -26.55 -16.07
N VAL A 64 -116.43 -26.16 -17.16
CA VAL A 64 -116.83 -24.79 -17.44
C VAL A 64 -118.26 -24.58 -16.97
N LYS A 65 -118.55 -23.39 -16.43
CA LYS A 65 -119.89 -23.07 -15.95
C LYS A 65 -120.73 -22.46 -17.07
N ASP A 66 -121.95 -22.95 -17.21
CA ASP A 66 -122.98 -22.31 -18.02
C ASP A 66 -123.49 -21.07 -17.28
N THR A 67 -123.42 -19.92 -17.94
CA THR A 67 -123.76 -18.60 -17.40
C THR A 67 -125.06 -18.04 -17.98
N ASP A 68 -125.70 -18.71 -18.94
CA ASP A 68 -127.05 -18.36 -19.41
C ASP A 68 -127.96 -19.60 -19.42
N SER A 69 -128.57 -19.88 -18.27
CA SER A 69 -129.50 -21.02 -18.10
C SER A 69 -130.95 -20.69 -18.49
N SER A 70 -131.20 -19.57 -19.18
CA SER A 70 -132.56 -19.00 -19.35
C SER A 70 -133.14 -19.05 -20.77
N SER A 71 -132.36 -19.44 -21.79
CA SER A 71 -132.68 -19.08 -23.18
C SER A 71 -132.38 -20.16 -24.23
N GLY A 72 -132.43 -21.46 -23.93
CA GLY A 72 -132.38 -22.51 -24.97
C GLY A 72 -131.09 -22.58 -25.83
N GLY A 73 -130.05 -21.81 -25.49
CA GLY A 73 -128.67 -21.89 -25.96
C GLY A 73 -127.74 -21.46 -24.81
N GLY A 74 -126.72 -22.25 -24.49
CA GLY A 74 -125.89 -22.05 -23.29
C GLY A 74 -124.64 -21.24 -23.58
N LEU A 75 -124.37 -20.20 -22.76
CA LEU A 75 -123.14 -19.41 -22.81
C LEU A 75 -122.19 -19.87 -21.71
N TYR A 76 -121.06 -20.45 -22.09
CA TYR A 76 -120.06 -21.01 -21.20
C TYR A 76 -118.88 -20.05 -21.03
N THR A 77 -118.58 -19.65 -19.80
CA THR A 77 -117.49 -18.73 -19.49
C THR A 77 -116.48 -19.37 -18.54
N TRP A 78 -115.19 -19.13 -18.78
CA TRP A 78 -114.12 -19.59 -17.90
C TRP A 78 -113.07 -18.50 -17.67
N ASN A 79 -112.48 -18.55 -16.48
CA ASN A 79 -111.25 -17.85 -16.14
C ASN A 79 -110.49 -18.72 -15.14
N LEU A 80 -109.42 -19.36 -15.63
CA LEU A 80 -108.63 -20.34 -14.91
C LEU A 80 -107.47 -19.66 -14.20
N GLU A 81 -107.38 -19.88 -12.89
CA GLU A 81 -106.30 -19.39 -12.05
C GLU A 81 -105.77 -20.54 -11.18
N ILE A 82 -104.48 -20.49 -10.83
CA ILE A 82 -103.91 -21.42 -9.85
C ILE A 82 -104.29 -20.92 -8.46
N SER A 83 -105.24 -21.59 -7.81
CA SER A 83 -105.65 -21.26 -6.44
C SER A 83 -104.66 -21.76 -5.39
N ARG A 84 -103.88 -22.81 -5.71
CA ARG A 84 -102.85 -23.35 -4.82
C ARG A 84 -101.72 -24.00 -5.62
N GLN A 85 -100.48 -23.59 -5.33
CA GLN A 85 -99.28 -24.20 -5.88
C GLN A 85 -99.00 -25.56 -5.20
N PRO A 86 -98.44 -26.55 -5.93
CA PRO A 86 -98.00 -27.82 -5.36
C PRO A 86 -96.78 -27.64 -4.45
N GLN A 87 -96.53 -28.60 -3.55
CA GLN A 87 -95.41 -28.50 -2.61
C GLN A 87 -94.06 -28.58 -3.33
N GLY A 88 -93.22 -27.54 -3.20
CA GLY A 88 -91.85 -27.54 -3.73
C GLY A 88 -91.73 -27.40 -5.25
N GLN A 89 -92.82 -27.07 -5.94
CA GLN A 89 -92.83 -26.76 -7.38
C GLN A 89 -93.59 -25.46 -7.64
N THR A 90 -93.19 -24.73 -8.66
CA THR A 90 -93.94 -23.57 -9.16
C THR A 90 -94.53 -23.91 -10.51
N CYS A 91 -95.84 -23.82 -10.61
CA CYS A 91 -96.59 -24.06 -11.82
C CYS A 91 -97.15 -22.76 -12.38
N VAL A 92 -97.20 -22.67 -13.70
CA VAL A 92 -97.81 -21.55 -14.43
C VAL A 92 -98.81 -22.09 -15.45
N LEU A 93 -99.91 -21.34 -15.65
CA LEU A 93 -100.90 -21.61 -16.68
C LEU A 93 -100.56 -20.80 -17.93
N SER A 94 -100.74 -21.43 -19.10
CA SER A 94 -100.58 -20.78 -20.41
C SER A 94 -101.58 -21.37 -21.41
N GLY A 95 -101.84 -20.65 -22.51
CA GLY A 95 -102.86 -21.01 -23.50
C GLY A 95 -104.19 -20.29 -23.25
N ASP A 96 -105.30 -20.93 -23.59
CA ASP A 96 -106.66 -20.34 -23.53
C ASP A 96 -107.22 -20.32 -22.09
N ILE A 97 -106.54 -19.64 -21.18
CA ILE A 97 -106.84 -19.65 -19.74
C ILE A 97 -108.10 -18.86 -19.36
N SER A 98 -108.62 -18.00 -20.22
CA SER A 98 -109.90 -17.32 -20.03
C SER A 98 -110.63 -17.11 -21.36
N GLY A 99 -111.96 -17.10 -21.31
CA GLY A 99 -112.78 -16.96 -22.51
C GLY A 99 -114.27 -17.22 -22.28
N ASN A 100 -115.03 -17.06 -23.35
CA ASN A 100 -116.44 -17.43 -23.42
C ASN A 100 -116.72 -18.21 -24.70
N TYR A 101 -117.73 -19.07 -24.67
CA TYR A 101 -118.14 -19.89 -25.80
C TYR A 101 -119.65 -20.12 -25.76
N GLU A 102 -120.33 -19.84 -26.86
CA GLU A 102 -121.79 -19.89 -26.99
C GLU A 102 -122.19 -21.10 -27.85
N ILE A 103 -123.08 -21.94 -27.33
CA ILE A 103 -123.59 -23.13 -28.05
C ILE A 103 -124.98 -22.84 -28.61
N VAL A 104 -125.13 -22.97 -29.92
CA VAL A 104 -126.40 -22.81 -30.64
C VAL A 104 -126.88 -24.19 -31.14
N GLY A 105 -127.63 -24.93 -30.31
CA GLY A 105 -128.27 -26.21 -30.70
C GLY A 105 -128.00 -27.42 -29.77
N GLU A 106 -128.84 -28.46 -29.87
CA GLU A 106 -129.03 -29.54 -28.88
C GLU A 106 -128.05 -30.75 -28.96
N HIS A 107 -126.84 -30.61 -29.52
CA HIS A 107 -125.87 -31.73 -29.55
C HIS A 107 -124.57 -31.39 -28.80
N GLY A 108 -124.13 -32.32 -27.96
CA GLY A 108 -122.94 -32.16 -27.10
C GLY A 108 -121.67 -31.92 -27.91
N HIS A 109 -121.03 -30.78 -27.66
CA HIS A 109 -119.74 -30.41 -28.23
C HIS A 109 -118.67 -30.52 -27.13
N ASP A 110 -117.59 -31.26 -27.38
CA ASP A 110 -116.37 -31.21 -26.54
C ASP A 110 -115.53 -30.04 -27.09
N MET A 111 -115.18 -29.06 -26.25
CA MET A 111 -114.34 -27.95 -26.69
C MET A 111 -112.88 -28.37 -26.57
N ASP A 112 -112.20 -28.54 -27.70
CA ASP A 112 -110.73 -28.62 -27.69
C ASP A 112 -110.19 -27.19 -27.53
N ARG A 113 -109.92 -26.82 -26.28
CA ARG A 113 -109.19 -25.63 -25.89
C ARG A 113 -107.96 -26.12 -25.14
N ASP A 114 -106.79 -25.70 -25.60
CA ASP A 114 -105.53 -26.17 -25.05
C ASP A 114 -105.08 -25.22 -23.94
N VAL A 115 -105.18 -25.69 -22.71
CA VAL A 115 -104.57 -25.02 -21.55
C VAL A 115 -103.41 -25.88 -21.05
N THR A 116 -102.23 -25.28 -20.96
CA THR A 116 -101.01 -25.97 -20.52
C THR A 116 -100.58 -25.49 -19.14
N VAL A 117 -100.39 -26.44 -18.24
CA VAL A 117 -99.78 -26.26 -16.92
C VAL A 117 -98.31 -26.69 -17.02
N THR A 118 -97.39 -25.74 -16.87
CA THR A 118 -95.96 -26.07 -16.78
C THR A 118 -95.49 -25.87 -15.35
N CYS A 119 -95.00 -26.94 -14.74
CA CYS A 119 -94.45 -26.95 -13.40
C CYS A 119 -92.94 -27.11 -13.47
N THR A 120 -92.24 -26.34 -12.65
CA THR A 120 -90.78 -26.40 -12.52
C THR A 120 -90.42 -26.56 -11.06
N THR A 121 -89.44 -27.43 -10.77
CA THR A 121 -88.84 -27.57 -9.45
C THR A 121 -87.69 -26.55 -9.36
N PRO A 122 -87.73 -25.58 -8.41
CA PRO A 122 -86.59 -24.73 -8.15
C PRO A 122 -85.41 -25.61 -7.72
N VAL A 123 -84.33 -25.62 -8.50
CA VAL A 123 -83.10 -26.32 -8.11
C VAL A 123 -82.44 -25.47 -7.01
N PRO A 124 -82.05 -26.06 -5.87
CA PRO A 124 -81.30 -25.34 -4.85
C PRO A 124 -79.99 -24.81 -5.42
N ALA A 125 -79.62 -23.58 -5.07
CA ALA A 125 -78.33 -22.99 -5.40
C ALA A 125 -77.54 -22.72 -4.13
N HIS A 126 -76.23 -22.96 -4.20
CA HIS A 126 -75.30 -22.83 -3.07
C HIS A 126 -74.10 -21.99 -3.45
N THR A 127 -73.40 -21.40 -2.48
CA THR A 127 -72.22 -20.56 -2.71
C THR A 127 -70.95 -21.39 -2.79
N VAL A 128 -69.96 -20.88 -3.52
CA VAL A 128 -68.61 -21.45 -3.57
C VAL A 128 -67.66 -20.48 -2.90
N GLY A 129 -66.90 -20.96 -1.93
CA GLY A 129 -66.00 -20.18 -1.11
C GLY A 129 -64.87 -21.02 -0.52
N GLY A 130 -64.07 -20.37 0.30
CA GLY A 130 -62.82 -20.94 0.76
C GLY A 130 -62.00 -20.04 1.68
N THR A 131 -60.78 -20.48 1.94
CA THR A 131 -59.78 -19.73 2.70
C THR A 131 -58.60 -19.34 1.81
N VAL A 132 -58.07 -18.14 2.03
CA VAL A 132 -56.78 -17.68 1.50
C VAL A 132 -55.79 -17.60 2.65
N HIS A 133 -54.64 -18.24 2.51
CA HIS A 133 -53.54 -18.22 3.46
C HIS A 133 -52.31 -17.56 2.87
N GLY A 134 -51.60 -16.75 3.67
CA GLY A 134 -50.31 -16.18 3.29
C GLY A 134 -50.38 -14.97 2.34
N LEU A 135 -51.57 -14.42 2.09
CA LEU A 135 -51.74 -13.23 1.24
C LEU A 135 -51.35 -11.96 2.01
N THR A 136 -50.17 -11.42 1.73
CA THR A 136 -49.68 -10.18 2.34
C THR A 136 -49.66 -9.00 1.37
N ALA A 137 -49.84 -9.26 0.07
CA ALA A 137 -49.77 -8.26 -0.98
C ALA A 137 -51.10 -8.11 -1.73
N GLN A 138 -51.38 -6.91 -2.22
CA GLN A 138 -52.62 -6.60 -2.95
C GLN A 138 -52.63 -7.19 -4.36
N GLY A 139 -53.83 -7.27 -4.95
CA GLY A 139 -54.02 -7.58 -6.37
C GLY A 139 -54.40 -9.02 -6.70
N LEU A 140 -54.63 -9.88 -5.70
CA LEU A 140 -55.19 -11.22 -5.95
C LEU A 140 -56.64 -11.10 -6.44
N ILE A 141 -56.94 -11.67 -7.61
CA ILE A 141 -58.29 -11.80 -8.15
C ILE A 141 -58.57 -13.28 -8.42
N LEU A 142 -59.61 -13.81 -7.77
CA LEU A 142 -60.14 -15.14 -8.02
C LEU A 142 -61.26 -15.07 -9.06
N ALA A 143 -61.41 -16.11 -9.87
CA ALA A 143 -62.49 -16.21 -10.85
C ALA A 143 -63.26 -17.52 -10.73
N GLN A 144 -64.58 -17.42 -10.88
CA GLN A 144 -65.51 -18.53 -11.03
C GLN A 144 -66.35 -18.32 -12.29
N GLY A 145 -65.99 -19.01 -13.38
CA GLY A 145 -66.56 -18.71 -14.70
C GLY A 145 -66.20 -17.30 -15.16
N SER A 146 -67.22 -16.44 -15.38
CA SER A 146 -67.04 -15.02 -15.72
C SER A 146 -67.05 -14.08 -14.51
N GLU A 147 -67.42 -14.57 -13.32
CA GLU A 147 -67.42 -13.76 -12.10
C GLU A 147 -65.99 -13.64 -11.56
N GLN A 148 -65.61 -12.43 -11.15
CA GLN A 148 -64.31 -12.12 -10.56
C GLN A 148 -64.49 -11.55 -9.15
N LEU A 149 -63.63 -11.96 -8.24
CA LEU A 149 -63.64 -11.54 -6.84
C LEU A 149 -62.23 -11.10 -6.43
N ALA A 150 -62.08 -9.81 -6.12
CA ALA A 150 -60.85 -9.26 -5.57
C ALA A 150 -60.72 -9.61 -4.08
N ILE A 151 -59.55 -10.04 -3.66
CA ILE A 151 -59.26 -10.43 -2.28
C ILE A 151 -58.26 -9.44 -1.66
N GLU A 152 -58.64 -8.85 -0.53
CA GLU A 152 -57.77 -7.96 0.23
C GLU A 152 -56.73 -8.75 1.07
N PRO A 153 -55.51 -8.23 1.28
CA PRO A 153 -54.48 -8.91 2.06
C PRO A 153 -54.87 -9.13 3.52
N GLY A 154 -54.45 -10.27 4.08
CA GLY A 154 -54.70 -10.63 5.46
C GLY A 154 -54.08 -11.99 5.84
N SER A 155 -53.86 -12.23 7.12
CA SER A 155 -53.22 -13.46 7.62
C SER A 155 -53.99 -14.73 7.24
N THR A 156 -55.32 -14.71 7.35
CA THR A 156 -56.22 -15.73 6.80
C THR A 156 -57.52 -15.04 6.42
N VAL A 157 -57.89 -15.12 5.15
CA VAL A 157 -59.05 -14.40 4.59
C VAL A 157 -60.05 -15.44 4.11
N LEU A 158 -61.30 -15.32 4.56
CA LEU A 158 -62.41 -16.11 4.02
C LEU A 158 -62.96 -15.41 2.78
N PHE A 159 -63.27 -16.18 1.73
CA PHE A 159 -63.93 -15.66 0.53
C PHE A 159 -65.13 -16.52 0.17
N ALA A 160 -66.14 -15.91 -0.45
CA ALA A 160 -67.25 -16.60 -1.08
C ALA A 160 -67.69 -15.80 -2.31
N PHE A 161 -67.91 -16.48 -3.42
CA PHE A 161 -68.48 -15.88 -4.62
C PHE A 161 -69.94 -15.50 -4.34
N PRO A 162 -70.35 -14.24 -4.61
CA PRO A 162 -71.73 -13.80 -4.38
C PRO A 162 -72.77 -14.57 -5.20
N THR A 163 -72.42 -15.02 -6.41
CA THR A 163 -73.34 -15.75 -7.28
C THR A 163 -73.39 -17.22 -6.88
N ALA A 164 -74.58 -17.70 -6.50
CA ALA A 164 -74.79 -19.10 -6.15
C ALA A 164 -74.83 -20.00 -7.41
N VAL A 165 -74.18 -21.17 -7.33
CA VAL A 165 -74.16 -22.18 -8.38
C VAL A 165 -75.27 -23.20 -8.13
N GLN A 166 -76.02 -23.55 -9.17
CA GLN A 166 -77.14 -24.50 -9.09
C GLN A 166 -76.63 -25.92 -8.74
N GLN A 167 -77.37 -26.65 -7.90
CA GLN A 167 -77.06 -28.04 -7.57
C GLN A 167 -76.96 -28.89 -8.84
N GLY A 168 -75.91 -29.72 -8.93
CA GLY A 168 -75.57 -30.53 -10.10
C GLY A 168 -74.74 -29.82 -11.17
N ALA A 169 -74.60 -28.49 -11.13
CA ALA A 169 -73.71 -27.76 -12.01
C ALA A 169 -72.24 -27.84 -11.56
N ALA A 170 -71.31 -27.71 -12.49
CA ALA A 170 -69.87 -27.67 -12.19
C ALA A 170 -69.45 -26.28 -11.71
N TYR A 171 -68.54 -26.23 -10.74
CA TYR A 171 -67.82 -25.01 -10.35
C TYR A 171 -66.32 -25.20 -10.61
N ALA A 172 -65.65 -24.09 -10.90
CA ALA A 172 -64.20 -24.03 -11.06
C ALA A 172 -63.69 -22.66 -10.62
N VAL A 173 -62.92 -22.64 -9.55
CA VAL A 173 -62.21 -21.49 -8.98
C VAL A 173 -60.80 -21.50 -9.53
N SER A 174 -60.40 -20.37 -10.11
CA SER A 174 -59.06 -20.16 -10.67
C SER A 174 -58.53 -18.79 -10.23
N ILE A 175 -57.23 -18.58 -10.42
CA ILE A 175 -56.61 -17.27 -10.21
C ILE A 175 -56.66 -16.52 -11.53
N ALA A 176 -57.43 -15.44 -11.58
CA ALA A 176 -57.49 -14.54 -12.73
C ALA A 176 -56.29 -13.57 -12.74
N GLN A 177 -55.84 -13.14 -11.56
CA GLN A 177 -54.70 -12.26 -11.39
C GLN A 177 -53.92 -12.63 -10.12
N GLN A 178 -52.61 -12.81 -10.25
CA GLN A 178 -51.72 -13.00 -9.10
C GLN A 178 -51.49 -11.66 -8.37
N PRO A 179 -51.36 -11.67 -7.03
CA PRO A 179 -50.98 -10.49 -6.26
C PRO A 179 -49.54 -10.06 -6.59
N GLN A 180 -49.20 -8.81 -6.25
CA GLN A 180 -47.83 -8.31 -6.37
C GLN A 180 -46.88 -9.07 -5.45
N SER A 181 -45.64 -9.33 -5.86
CA SER A 181 -44.59 -9.92 -5.02
C SER A 181 -44.90 -11.28 -4.35
N GLN A 182 -46.00 -11.94 -4.73
CA GLN A 182 -46.36 -13.29 -4.25
C GLN A 182 -46.91 -14.14 -5.40
N ILE A 183 -46.87 -15.46 -5.21
CA ILE A 183 -47.54 -16.41 -6.08
C ILE A 183 -48.52 -17.24 -5.26
N CYS A 184 -49.75 -17.33 -5.73
CA CYS A 184 -50.81 -18.10 -5.13
C CYS A 184 -51.13 -19.34 -5.97
N SER A 185 -51.60 -20.39 -5.31
CA SER A 185 -52.08 -21.63 -5.92
C SER A 185 -53.44 -21.99 -5.32
N VAL A 186 -54.29 -22.64 -6.11
CA VAL A 186 -55.64 -23.08 -5.69
C VAL A 186 -55.65 -24.60 -5.53
N ALA A 187 -56.07 -25.08 -4.37
CA ALA A 187 -56.39 -26.47 -4.09
C ALA A 187 -57.91 -26.61 -3.94
N ASP A 188 -58.44 -27.78 -4.34
CA ASP A 188 -59.87 -28.10 -4.29
C ASP A 188 -60.77 -27.09 -5.03
N GLY A 189 -60.21 -26.39 -6.03
CA GLY A 189 -60.91 -25.32 -6.73
C GLY A 189 -61.99 -25.77 -7.70
N ALA A 190 -62.10 -27.05 -8.05
CA ALA A 190 -63.06 -27.53 -9.05
C ALA A 190 -63.88 -28.72 -8.55
N GLY A 191 -65.15 -28.79 -8.95
CA GLY A 191 -66.04 -29.86 -8.58
C GLY A 191 -67.47 -29.68 -9.09
N THR A 192 -68.39 -30.48 -8.58
CA THR A 192 -69.84 -30.36 -8.82
C THR A 192 -70.54 -29.85 -7.58
N MET A 193 -71.49 -28.93 -7.74
CA MET A 193 -72.26 -28.40 -6.62
C MET A 193 -73.23 -29.47 -6.08
N LEU A 194 -73.12 -29.77 -4.79
CA LEU A 194 -73.97 -30.74 -4.09
C LEU A 194 -75.08 -30.02 -3.31
N SER A 195 -75.43 -30.49 -2.11
CA SER A 195 -76.57 -30.00 -1.32
C SER A 195 -76.19 -28.98 -0.22
N ALA A 196 -75.01 -28.36 -0.31
CA ALA A 196 -74.51 -27.39 0.68
C ALA A 196 -73.47 -26.44 0.04
N ASP A 197 -73.21 -25.33 0.73
CA ASP A 197 -72.15 -24.38 0.35
C ASP A 197 -70.77 -25.07 0.38
N ILE A 198 -69.97 -24.77 -0.64
CA ILE A 198 -68.58 -25.22 -0.73
C ILE A 198 -67.73 -24.19 0.02
N ALA A 199 -66.99 -24.61 1.03
CA ALA A 199 -66.12 -23.74 1.83
C ALA A 199 -64.68 -24.27 1.95
N ASN A 200 -64.35 -25.36 1.26
CA ASN A 200 -63.08 -26.07 1.37
C ASN A 200 -62.08 -25.70 0.26
N VAL A 201 -62.38 -24.72 -0.60
CA VAL A 201 -61.39 -24.23 -1.57
C VAL A 201 -60.27 -23.56 -0.79
N VAL A 202 -59.02 -23.97 -1.03
CA VAL A 202 -57.87 -23.39 -0.33
C VAL A 202 -56.97 -22.68 -1.33
N VAL A 203 -56.72 -21.40 -1.08
CA VAL A 203 -55.74 -20.60 -1.82
C VAL A 203 -54.52 -20.38 -0.95
N SER A 204 -53.38 -20.90 -1.38
CA SER A 204 -52.10 -20.77 -0.65
C SER A 204 -51.17 -19.83 -1.40
N CYS A 205 -50.80 -18.72 -0.77
CA CYS A 205 -49.89 -17.71 -1.30
C CYS A 205 -48.53 -17.77 -0.62
N ALA A 206 -47.47 -17.64 -1.41
CA ALA A 206 -46.10 -17.56 -0.94
C ALA A 206 -45.40 -16.33 -1.56
N THR A 207 -44.62 -15.61 -0.76
CA THR A 207 -43.82 -14.49 -1.24
C THR A 207 -42.78 -14.98 -2.23
N LEU A 208 -42.67 -14.29 -3.36
CA LEU A 208 -41.62 -14.57 -4.34
C LEU A 208 -40.26 -14.18 -3.75
N SER A 209 -39.26 -15.00 -4.01
CA SER A 209 -37.87 -14.74 -3.59
C SER A 209 -36.91 -15.00 -4.74
N GLY A 210 -35.69 -14.47 -4.63
CA GLY A 210 -34.61 -14.73 -5.57
C GLY A 210 -33.26 -14.62 -4.87
N GLN A 211 -32.18 -14.95 -5.58
CA GLN A 211 -30.83 -14.92 -5.01
C GLN A 211 -30.10 -13.62 -5.37
N LEU A 212 -29.23 -13.18 -4.47
CA LEU A 212 -28.27 -12.13 -4.78
C LEU A 212 -27.02 -12.77 -5.38
N SER A 213 -26.40 -12.13 -6.36
CA SER A 213 -25.10 -12.55 -6.89
C SER A 213 -24.15 -11.39 -7.06
N VAL A 214 -22.86 -11.68 -6.90
CA VAL A 214 -21.78 -10.74 -7.17
C VAL A 214 -20.85 -11.33 -8.23
N GLY A 215 -20.41 -10.49 -9.17
CA GLY A 215 -19.25 -10.79 -10.01
C GLY A 215 -17.96 -10.69 -9.20
N ILE A 216 -16.95 -11.50 -9.53
CA ILE A 216 -15.66 -11.50 -8.83
C ILE A 216 -14.53 -11.50 -9.86
N THR A 217 -13.58 -10.58 -9.70
CA THR A 217 -12.39 -10.49 -10.54
C THR A 217 -11.13 -10.46 -9.68
N GLY A 218 -10.04 -11.06 -10.18
CA GLY A 218 -8.73 -11.03 -9.52
C GLY A 218 -8.58 -11.90 -8.26
N LEU A 219 -9.57 -12.71 -7.89
CA LEU A 219 -9.47 -13.64 -6.74
C LEU A 219 -8.43 -14.76 -6.99
N GLY A 220 -8.33 -15.26 -8.23
CA GLY A 220 -7.43 -16.37 -8.56
C GLY A 220 -7.70 -17.58 -7.66
N ASN A 221 -6.67 -18.36 -7.32
CA ASN A 221 -6.82 -19.55 -6.46
C ASN A 221 -6.83 -19.25 -4.95
N HIS A 222 -7.09 -18.00 -4.54
CA HIS A 222 -7.01 -17.58 -3.14
C HIS A 222 -8.35 -17.81 -2.42
N ALA A 223 -8.29 -18.45 -1.26
CA ALA A 223 -9.43 -18.61 -0.36
C ALA A 223 -9.47 -17.50 0.71
N GLY A 224 -10.60 -17.36 1.40
CA GLY A 224 -10.76 -16.44 2.53
C GLY A 224 -11.53 -15.16 2.22
N LEU A 225 -12.01 -14.98 0.98
CA LEU A 225 -13.01 -13.95 0.70
C LEU A 225 -14.32 -14.36 1.39
N LYS A 226 -14.84 -13.50 2.25
CA LYS A 226 -16.12 -13.71 2.92
C LYS A 226 -17.05 -12.54 2.68
N LEU A 227 -18.31 -12.86 2.44
CA LEU A 227 -19.38 -11.89 2.23
C LEU A 227 -20.41 -12.04 3.34
N THR A 228 -21.05 -10.95 3.72
CA THR A 228 -22.19 -10.99 4.62
C THR A 228 -23.34 -10.17 4.06
N ASN A 229 -24.56 -10.66 4.27
CA ASN A 229 -25.80 -9.93 4.02
C ASN A 229 -26.55 -9.70 5.35
N GLY A 230 -25.87 -9.06 6.30
CA GLY A 230 -26.35 -8.89 7.67
C GLY A 230 -25.56 -9.74 8.66
N THR A 231 -26.16 -10.82 9.18
CA THR A 231 -25.55 -11.65 10.24
C THR A 231 -24.86 -12.91 9.73
N THR A 232 -25.32 -13.46 8.61
CA THR A 232 -24.75 -14.70 8.06
C THR A 232 -23.56 -14.36 7.18
N GLU A 233 -22.43 -14.96 7.51
CA GLU A 233 -21.20 -14.86 6.73
C GLU A 233 -21.08 -16.07 5.79
N TYR A 234 -20.71 -15.80 4.55
CA TYR A 234 -20.58 -16.77 3.47
C TYR A 234 -19.14 -16.82 2.99
N ASP A 235 -18.55 -18.02 3.02
CA ASP A 235 -17.24 -18.28 2.44
C ASP A 235 -17.36 -18.39 0.92
N VAL A 236 -16.63 -17.53 0.19
CA VAL A 236 -16.54 -17.59 -1.26
C VAL A 236 -15.46 -18.59 -1.66
N PRO A 237 -15.78 -19.57 -2.54
CA PRO A 237 -14.79 -20.52 -3.02
C PRO A 237 -13.62 -19.84 -3.74
N ALA A 238 -12.41 -20.39 -3.55
CA ALA A 238 -11.25 -19.98 -4.34
C ALA A 238 -11.53 -20.19 -5.84
N GLY A 239 -11.08 -19.27 -6.68
CA GLY A 239 -11.26 -19.33 -8.14
C GLY A 239 -12.62 -18.86 -8.64
N ALA A 240 -13.54 -18.45 -7.75
CA ALA A 240 -14.86 -18.00 -8.15
C ALA A 240 -14.78 -16.73 -9.04
N GLY A 241 -15.41 -16.80 -10.22
CA GLY A 241 -15.65 -15.62 -11.08
C GLY A 241 -16.98 -14.91 -10.77
N SER A 242 -17.85 -15.57 -10.01
CA SER A 242 -19.08 -15.02 -9.44
C SER A 242 -19.52 -15.86 -8.25
N TYR A 243 -20.35 -15.28 -7.38
CA TYR A 243 -20.90 -15.97 -6.22
C TYR A 243 -22.36 -15.58 -5.99
N ALA A 244 -23.25 -16.57 -5.99
CA ALA A 244 -24.65 -16.41 -5.61
C ALA A 244 -24.82 -16.75 -4.13
N LEU A 245 -25.38 -15.82 -3.36
CA LEU A 245 -25.64 -16.03 -1.95
C LEU A 245 -26.70 -17.15 -1.79
N PRO A 246 -26.44 -18.16 -0.93
CA PRO A 246 -27.35 -19.30 -0.79
C PRO A 246 -28.75 -18.93 -0.35
N ASP A 247 -28.88 -18.00 0.60
CA ASP A 247 -30.16 -17.62 1.20
C ASP A 247 -30.97 -16.70 0.28
N PRO A 248 -32.16 -17.12 -0.20
CA PRO A 248 -33.00 -16.29 -1.05
C PRO A 248 -33.55 -15.07 -0.29
N VAL A 249 -33.57 -13.92 -0.97
CA VAL A 249 -34.15 -12.68 -0.46
C VAL A 249 -35.57 -12.52 -0.98
N PRO A 250 -36.59 -12.34 -0.12
CA PRO A 250 -37.95 -12.07 -0.56
C PRO A 250 -38.07 -10.73 -1.28
N VAL A 251 -38.91 -10.65 -2.32
CA VAL A 251 -39.21 -9.40 -3.02
C VAL A 251 -39.70 -8.33 -2.05
N GLY A 252 -39.19 -7.10 -2.20
CA GLY A 252 -39.51 -5.98 -1.31
C GLY A 252 -38.67 -5.93 -0.01
N SER A 253 -37.88 -6.96 0.30
CA SER A 253 -36.97 -6.94 1.46
C SER A 253 -35.72 -6.12 1.17
N GLN A 254 -35.20 -5.45 2.20
CA GLN A 254 -33.92 -4.77 2.13
C GLN A 254 -32.76 -5.77 2.21
N TYR A 255 -31.69 -5.49 1.47
CA TYR A 255 -30.42 -6.21 1.57
C TYR A 255 -29.25 -5.23 1.73
N SER A 256 -28.16 -5.71 2.33
CA SER A 256 -26.92 -4.96 2.53
C SER A 256 -25.74 -5.93 2.48
N VAL A 257 -25.14 -6.08 1.31
CA VAL A 257 -24.00 -6.98 1.11
C VAL A 257 -22.70 -6.21 1.25
N VAL A 258 -21.81 -6.72 2.10
CA VAL A 258 -20.46 -6.18 2.31
C VAL A 258 -19.43 -7.31 2.36
N VAL A 259 -18.16 -6.98 2.12
CA VAL A 259 -17.03 -7.87 2.34
C VAL A 259 -16.72 -7.89 3.84
N SER A 260 -16.79 -9.06 4.47
CA SER A 260 -16.53 -9.27 5.91
C SER A 260 -15.17 -9.91 6.20
N GLY A 261 -14.60 -10.61 5.22
CA GLY A 261 -13.28 -11.25 5.32
C GLY A 261 -12.49 -11.12 4.03
N MET A 262 -11.19 -10.87 4.15
CA MET A 262 -10.28 -10.73 3.01
C MET A 262 -9.40 -11.98 2.84
N PRO A 263 -9.14 -12.41 1.59
CA PRO A 263 -8.10 -13.40 1.30
C PRO A 263 -6.72 -12.91 1.74
N ALA A 264 -5.86 -13.83 2.19
CA ALA A 264 -4.48 -13.51 2.51
C ALA A 264 -3.74 -12.98 1.26
N GLY A 265 -3.08 -11.83 1.39
CA GLY A 265 -2.25 -11.23 0.34
C GLY A 265 -3.01 -10.47 -0.75
N LEU A 266 -4.34 -10.44 -0.71
CA LEU A 266 -5.18 -9.66 -1.62
C LEU A 266 -5.92 -8.56 -0.86
N SER A 267 -6.24 -7.47 -1.56
CA SER A 267 -7.27 -6.52 -1.13
C SER A 267 -8.39 -6.56 -2.15
N CYS A 268 -9.61 -6.79 -1.65
CA CYS A 268 -10.81 -6.84 -2.46
C CYS A 268 -11.62 -5.57 -2.19
N THR A 269 -11.86 -4.79 -3.24
CA THR A 269 -12.70 -3.60 -3.19
C THR A 269 -14.10 -3.94 -3.69
N PHE A 270 -15.10 -3.51 -2.92
CA PHE A 270 -16.51 -3.67 -3.25
C PHE A 270 -17.24 -2.45 -2.67
N ALA A 271 -17.96 -1.72 -3.51
CA ALA A 271 -18.89 -0.73 -3.00
C ALA A 271 -20.02 -1.51 -2.30
N ALA A 272 -20.25 -1.24 -1.02
CA ALA A 272 -21.33 -1.88 -0.26
C ALA A 272 -22.63 -1.79 -1.07
N ALA A 273 -23.22 -2.95 -1.37
CA ALA A 273 -24.42 -3.02 -2.19
C ALA A 273 -25.63 -3.06 -1.26
N THR A 274 -26.33 -1.94 -1.15
CA THR A 274 -27.58 -1.83 -0.40
C THR A 274 -28.74 -1.57 -1.36
N GLY A 275 -29.90 -2.14 -1.07
CA GLY A 275 -31.07 -1.99 -1.93
C GLY A 275 -32.29 -2.74 -1.42
N VAL A 276 -33.33 -2.73 -2.25
CA VAL A 276 -34.56 -3.51 -2.07
C VAL A 276 -34.63 -4.53 -3.19
N PHE A 277 -34.90 -5.79 -2.89
CA PHE A 277 -34.98 -6.84 -3.91
C PHE A 277 -36.18 -6.57 -4.85
N PRO A 278 -35.95 -6.32 -6.16
CA PRO A 278 -37.00 -5.88 -7.07
C PRO A 278 -37.84 -7.06 -7.58
N GLU A 279 -39.11 -6.78 -7.91
CA GLU A 279 -40.03 -7.78 -8.46
C GLU A 279 -39.56 -8.33 -9.82
N SER A 280 -38.82 -7.54 -10.61
CA SER A 280 -38.24 -7.97 -11.88
C SER A 280 -37.20 -9.10 -11.75
N ALA A 281 -36.67 -9.35 -10.55
CA ALA A 281 -35.71 -10.42 -10.28
C ALA A 281 -36.33 -11.61 -9.52
N ALA A 282 -37.65 -11.60 -9.31
CA ALA A 282 -38.38 -12.67 -8.63
C ALA A 282 -38.15 -14.04 -9.29
N GLY A 283 -37.81 -15.06 -8.50
CA GLY A 283 -37.52 -16.41 -8.98
C GLY A 283 -36.18 -16.56 -9.72
N GLY A 284 -35.39 -15.49 -9.80
CA GLY A 284 -34.11 -15.45 -10.50
C GLY A 284 -32.95 -15.00 -9.61
N VAL A 285 -31.93 -14.45 -10.27
CA VAL A 285 -30.69 -13.96 -9.65
C VAL A 285 -30.53 -12.48 -9.96
N LEU A 286 -30.33 -11.66 -8.93
CA LEU A 286 -30.00 -10.23 -9.06
C LEU A 286 -28.49 -10.04 -8.96
N ASP A 287 -27.85 -9.51 -10.00
CA ASP A 287 -26.47 -9.04 -9.94
C ASP A 287 -26.41 -7.69 -9.22
N ILE A 288 -25.70 -7.65 -8.09
CA ILE A 288 -25.57 -6.45 -7.26
C ILE A 288 -24.22 -5.74 -7.42
N GLY A 289 -23.37 -6.20 -8.34
CA GLY A 289 -22.11 -5.55 -8.67
C GLY A 289 -20.92 -6.51 -8.70
N THR A 290 -19.73 -5.94 -8.87
CA THR A 290 -18.48 -6.70 -9.01
C THR A 290 -17.50 -6.39 -7.89
N ILE A 291 -16.95 -7.44 -7.29
CA ILE A 291 -15.82 -7.38 -6.36
C ILE A 291 -14.52 -7.46 -7.17
N ALA A 292 -13.64 -6.50 -6.96
CA ALA A 292 -12.32 -6.45 -7.61
C ALA A 292 -11.23 -6.71 -6.58
N CYS A 293 -10.58 -7.86 -6.68
CA CYS A 293 -9.43 -8.22 -5.85
C CYS A 293 -8.11 -7.94 -6.58
N ALA A 294 -7.14 -7.38 -5.86
CA ALA A 294 -5.80 -7.13 -6.36
C ALA A 294 -4.74 -7.55 -5.34
N ALA A 295 -3.60 -8.02 -5.83
CA ALA A 295 -2.46 -8.37 -4.98
C ALA A 295 -1.96 -7.14 -4.23
N GLN A 296 -1.74 -7.28 -2.92
CA GLN A 296 -1.16 -6.21 -2.10
C GLN A 296 0.36 -6.20 -2.22
N PRO A 297 0.99 -5.00 -2.22
CA PRO A 297 2.43 -4.90 -2.05
C PRO A 297 2.82 -5.14 -0.58
N PHE A 298 3.94 -5.83 -0.36
CA PHE A 298 4.54 -6.04 0.95
C PHE A 298 5.99 -5.56 0.96
N ASP A 299 6.44 -5.05 2.11
CA ASP A 299 7.76 -4.44 2.23
C ASP A 299 8.85 -5.51 2.39
N ILE A 300 10.04 -5.20 1.85
CA ILE A 300 11.25 -5.99 2.07
C ILE A 300 12.18 -5.21 2.99
N ARG A 301 12.43 -5.77 4.17
CA ARG A 301 13.36 -5.23 5.15
C ARG A 301 14.21 -6.33 5.76
N GLY A 302 15.27 -5.92 6.43
CA GLY A 302 16.21 -6.88 6.99
C GLY A 302 17.22 -6.26 7.92
N THR A 303 18.20 -7.08 8.27
CA THR A 303 19.29 -6.72 9.18
C THR A 303 20.61 -6.59 8.44
N VAL A 304 21.48 -5.74 8.98
CA VAL A 304 22.85 -5.54 8.51
C VAL A 304 23.79 -5.79 9.68
N ALA A 305 24.74 -6.70 9.52
CA ALA A 305 25.75 -7.03 10.51
C ALA A 305 27.15 -6.85 9.93
N GLY A 306 28.09 -6.35 10.74
CA GLY A 306 29.49 -6.24 10.37
C GLY A 306 29.85 -5.13 9.38
N LEU A 307 28.95 -4.19 9.05
CA LEU A 307 29.27 -3.03 8.21
C LEU A 307 30.17 -2.01 8.94
N GLY A 308 29.94 -1.80 10.24
CA GLY A 308 30.70 -0.83 11.05
C GLY A 308 30.61 0.60 10.49
N ASN A 309 31.67 1.39 10.63
CA ASN A 309 31.72 2.77 10.15
C ASN A 309 31.95 2.91 8.62
N THR A 310 31.90 1.82 7.86
CA THR A 310 32.22 1.82 6.43
C THR A 310 31.01 2.23 5.57
N THR A 311 31.27 3.01 4.51
CA THR A 311 30.25 3.43 3.52
C THR A 311 30.45 2.70 2.19
N GLY A 312 29.46 2.81 1.29
CA GLY A 312 29.55 2.29 -0.09
C GLY A 312 28.87 0.94 -0.35
N LEU A 313 28.25 0.34 0.68
CA LEU A 313 27.35 -0.79 0.48
C LEU A 313 26.06 -0.31 -0.18
N VAL A 314 25.71 -0.92 -1.32
CA VAL A 314 24.43 -0.70 -2.01
C VAL A 314 23.77 -2.05 -2.23
N LEU A 315 22.50 -2.15 -1.83
CA LEU A 315 21.64 -3.29 -2.10
C LEU A 315 20.74 -2.99 -3.30
N ASP A 316 20.40 -4.02 -4.07
CA ASP A 316 19.43 -3.92 -5.17
C ASP A 316 18.31 -4.93 -4.97
N SER A 317 17.07 -4.45 -5.16
CA SER A 317 15.89 -5.29 -5.25
C SER A 317 15.03 -4.86 -6.43
N ALA A 318 14.98 -5.69 -7.47
CA ALA A 318 14.21 -5.45 -8.69
C ALA A 318 14.48 -4.07 -9.35
N GLY A 319 15.73 -3.58 -9.26
CA GLY A 319 16.15 -2.29 -9.82
C GLY A 319 16.00 -1.08 -8.88
N GLU A 320 15.41 -1.25 -7.68
CA GLU A 320 15.53 -0.25 -6.62
C GLU A 320 16.91 -0.39 -5.95
N GLN A 321 17.76 0.63 -6.09
CA GLN A 321 19.05 0.68 -5.42
C GLN A 321 18.95 1.41 -4.08
N LEU A 322 19.36 0.73 -3.00
CA LEU A 322 19.35 1.26 -1.65
C LEU A 322 20.77 1.35 -1.10
N ALA A 323 21.27 2.58 -0.94
CA ALA A 323 22.54 2.83 -0.28
C ALA A 323 22.41 2.68 1.24
N ILE A 324 23.27 1.85 1.84
CA ILE A 324 23.26 1.59 3.28
C ILE A 324 24.24 2.54 3.98
N ALA A 325 23.72 3.31 4.93
CA ALA A 325 24.54 4.23 5.72
C ALA A 325 25.53 3.49 6.63
N ALA A 326 26.65 4.14 6.94
CA ALA A 326 27.59 3.64 7.94
C ALA A 326 26.88 3.40 9.29
N ASN A 327 27.26 2.33 9.98
CA ASN A 327 26.72 1.85 11.24
C ASN A 327 25.24 1.43 11.21
N ALA A 328 24.61 1.35 10.04
CA ALA A 328 23.27 0.82 9.92
C ALA A 328 23.22 -0.66 10.37
N THR A 329 22.21 -1.00 11.16
CA THR A 329 21.92 -2.37 11.62
C THR A 329 20.70 -2.96 10.93
N THR A 330 19.96 -2.16 10.18
CA THR A 330 18.76 -2.54 9.44
C THR A 330 18.71 -1.81 8.10
N PHE A 331 17.91 -2.35 7.18
CA PHE A 331 17.55 -1.71 5.93
C PHE A 331 16.09 -1.99 5.59
N ALA A 332 15.48 -1.12 4.80
CA ALA A 332 14.14 -1.33 4.24
C ALA A 332 14.08 -0.69 2.85
N PHE A 333 13.62 -1.45 1.86
CA PHE A 333 13.26 -0.90 0.56
C PHE A 333 11.97 -0.09 0.67
N THR A 334 11.79 0.89 -0.21
CA THR A 334 10.62 1.77 -0.17
C THR A 334 9.52 1.31 -1.12
N GLN A 335 9.86 0.56 -2.17
CA GLN A 335 8.86 -0.09 -3.01
C GLN A 335 8.52 -1.48 -2.47
N GLY A 336 7.27 -1.62 -2.02
CA GLY A 336 6.72 -2.93 -1.72
C GLY A 336 6.59 -3.79 -2.98
N VAL A 337 6.82 -5.09 -2.85
CA VAL A 337 6.71 -6.06 -3.94
C VAL A 337 5.35 -6.76 -3.82
N THR A 338 4.64 -6.91 -4.94
CA THR A 338 3.31 -7.51 -4.94
C THR A 338 3.31 -8.97 -4.49
N PHE A 339 2.32 -9.34 -3.69
CA PHE A 339 2.08 -10.70 -3.24
C PHE A 339 2.10 -11.71 -4.40
N GLY A 340 2.77 -12.85 -4.17
CA GLY A 340 2.91 -13.91 -5.17
C GLY A 340 3.99 -13.65 -6.24
N SER A 341 4.55 -12.44 -6.32
CA SER A 341 5.69 -12.14 -7.20
C SER A 341 6.99 -12.70 -6.64
N ALA A 342 7.94 -12.99 -7.53
CA ALA A 342 9.31 -13.30 -7.14
C ALA A 342 10.05 -12.03 -6.71
N TRP A 343 10.93 -12.15 -5.71
CA TRP A 343 11.77 -11.06 -5.24
C TRP A 343 13.19 -11.56 -4.99
N SER A 344 14.16 -10.64 -5.08
CA SER A 344 15.56 -10.91 -4.75
C SER A 344 16.27 -9.65 -4.29
N VAL A 345 17.05 -9.76 -3.23
CA VAL A 345 17.96 -8.73 -2.71
C VAL A 345 19.38 -9.17 -3.00
N THR A 346 20.14 -8.32 -3.70
CA THR A 346 21.55 -8.56 -4.04
C THR A 346 22.43 -7.40 -3.60
N VAL A 347 23.75 -7.64 -3.51
CA VAL A 347 24.72 -6.55 -3.33
C VAL A 347 25.10 -6.02 -4.70
N SER A 348 24.73 -4.78 -5.02
CA SER A 348 25.10 -4.11 -6.27
C SER A 348 26.45 -3.38 -6.18
N SER A 349 26.83 -2.93 -4.98
CA SER A 349 28.14 -2.32 -4.71
C SER A 349 28.67 -2.77 -3.35
N GLN A 350 29.91 -3.27 -3.34
CA GLN A 350 30.62 -3.65 -2.12
C GLN A 350 31.28 -2.41 -1.48
N PRO A 351 31.23 -2.27 -0.14
CA PRO A 351 32.00 -1.25 0.56
C PRO A 351 33.51 -1.51 0.44
N ALA A 352 34.32 -0.46 0.43
CA ALA A 352 35.78 -0.59 0.37
C ALA A 352 36.33 -1.33 1.61
N GLY A 353 37.19 -2.32 1.38
CA GLY A 353 37.86 -3.05 2.47
C GLY A 353 37.01 -4.13 3.16
N ARG A 354 35.79 -4.38 2.68
CA ARG A 354 34.87 -5.38 3.23
C ARG A 354 34.16 -6.15 2.11
N THR A 355 33.66 -7.32 2.45
CA THR A 355 32.78 -8.11 1.59
C THR A 355 31.49 -8.41 2.33
N CYS A 356 30.36 -7.98 1.78
CA CYS A 356 29.02 -8.22 2.28
C CYS A 356 28.32 -9.30 1.47
N ALA A 357 27.64 -10.21 2.14
CA ALA A 357 26.83 -11.27 1.54
C ALA A 357 25.39 -11.19 2.05
N VAL A 358 24.42 -11.42 1.16
CA VAL A 358 23.00 -11.51 1.49
C VAL A 358 22.63 -12.98 1.76
N SER A 359 21.91 -13.22 2.84
CA SER A 359 21.27 -14.49 3.17
C SER A 359 19.76 -14.28 3.28
N ASN A 360 18.98 -15.32 2.95
CA ASN A 360 17.53 -15.23 2.74
C ASN A 360 17.16 -14.10 1.77
N GLY A 361 18.00 -13.85 0.75
CA GLY A 361 17.85 -12.72 -0.18
C GLY A 361 16.97 -13.01 -1.38
N SER A 362 16.12 -14.03 -1.37
CA SER A 362 15.24 -14.33 -2.50
C SER A 362 14.09 -15.22 -2.12
N GLY A 363 12.96 -15.08 -2.82
CA GLY A 363 11.81 -15.96 -2.65
C GLY A 363 10.59 -15.49 -3.43
N THR A 364 9.42 -15.94 -2.97
CA THR A 364 8.12 -15.45 -3.41
C THR A 364 7.51 -14.64 -2.27
N VAL A 365 6.89 -13.50 -2.57
CA VAL A 365 6.34 -12.60 -1.55
C VAL A 365 5.18 -13.30 -0.82
N PRO A 366 5.26 -13.50 0.52
CA PRO A 366 4.17 -14.07 1.30
C PRO A 366 3.10 -13.02 1.61
N ALA A 367 2.03 -13.41 2.32
CA ALA A 367 0.96 -12.49 2.72
C ALA A 367 1.31 -11.63 3.95
N HIS A 368 2.56 -11.17 4.04
CA HIS A 368 3.09 -10.27 5.08
C HIS A 368 4.46 -9.72 4.64
N ASP A 369 4.95 -8.70 5.33
CA ASP A 369 6.27 -8.12 5.08
C ASP A 369 7.41 -9.13 5.28
N ILE A 370 8.39 -9.07 4.40
CA ILE A 370 9.61 -9.88 4.49
C ILE A 370 10.58 -9.16 5.42
N THR A 371 11.03 -9.85 6.48
CA THR A 371 11.84 -9.24 7.54
C THR A 371 13.11 -10.03 7.89
N ASP A 372 13.30 -11.19 7.27
CA ASP A 372 14.32 -12.18 7.59
C ASP A 372 15.54 -12.13 6.65
N VAL A 373 15.60 -11.14 5.75
CA VAL A 373 16.79 -10.87 4.94
C VAL A 373 17.92 -10.41 5.85
N ALA A 374 19.07 -11.07 5.76
CA ALA A 374 20.23 -10.72 6.56
C ALA A 374 21.45 -10.46 5.67
N VAL A 375 22.05 -9.28 5.83
CA VAL A 375 23.29 -8.88 5.17
C VAL A 375 24.43 -8.94 6.17
N THR A 376 25.42 -9.78 5.89
CA THR A 376 26.60 -9.94 6.76
C THR A 376 27.85 -9.49 6.03
N CYS A 377 28.58 -8.56 6.62
CA CYS A 377 29.82 -8.02 6.08
C CYS A 377 31.02 -8.49 6.90
N SER A 378 32.06 -8.98 6.21
CA SER A 378 33.36 -9.34 6.80
C SER A 378 34.44 -8.37 6.34
N VAL A 379 35.40 -8.06 7.23
CA VAL A 379 36.58 -7.27 6.87
C VAL A 379 37.48 -8.10 5.98
N ASN A 380 37.89 -7.55 4.83
CA ASN A 380 38.86 -8.19 3.97
C ASN A 380 40.27 -8.04 4.58
N THR A 381 41.11 -9.05 4.42
CA THR A 381 42.52 -8.98 4.78
C THR A 381 43.38 -8.74 3.53
N TYR A 382 44.46 -8.00 3.69
CA TYR A 382 45.40 -7.68 2.62
C TYR A 382 46.84 -7.89 3.09
N SER A 383 47.72 -8.27 2.17
CA SER A 383 49.12 -8.47 2.51
C SER A 383 49.90 -7.16 2.60
N VAL A 384 50.94 -7.18 3.43
CA VAL A 384 51.89 -6.07 3.60
C VAL A 384 53.28 -6.57 3.27
N GLY A 385 53.92 -5.93 2.30
CA GLY A 385 55.20 -6.33 1.77
C GLY A 385 55.88 -5.23 0.97
N GLY A 386 57.01 -5.58 0.38
CA GLY A 386 57.86 -4.64 -0.31
C GLY A 386 59.07 -5.29 -0.94
N SER A 387 59.91 -4.48 -1.57
CA SER A 387 61.18 -4.92 -2.14
C SER A 387 62.34 -4.73 -1.16
N ILE A 388 63.33 -5.60 -1.31
CA ILE A 388 64.60 -5.57 -0.59
C ILE A 388 65.71 -5.32 -1.60
N SER A 389 66.61 -4.40 -1.27
CA SER A 389 67.83 -4.16 -2.06
C SER A 389 69.08 -4.28 -1.18
N GLY A 390 70.18 -4.77 -1.76
CA GLY A 390 71.50 -4.82 -1.11
C GLY A 390 71.69 -5.88 0.00
N LEU A 391 70.71 -6.77 0.24
CA LEU A 391 70.84 -7.84 1.25
C LEU A 391 71.91 -8.88 0.89
N GLY A 392 72.07 -9.21 -0.39
CA GLY A 392 73.08 -10.17 -0.86
C GLY A 392 72.98 -11.53 -0.17
N SER A 393 74.12 -12.11 0.22
CA SER A 393 74.17 -13.38 0.95
C SER A 393 74.04 -13.22 2.48
N ALA A 394 73.73 -12.02 2.98
CA ALA A 394 73.60 -11.78 4.42
C ALA A 394 72.36 -12.50 4.98
N THR A 395 72.45 -12.95 6.23
CA THR A 395 71.44 -13.83 6.87
C THR A 395 70.96 -13.25 8.20
N GLY A 396 69.76 -13.65 8.65
CA GLY A 396 69.26 -13.27 9.97
C GLY A 396 68.59 -11.89 10.06
N LEU A 397 68.30 -11.24 8.93
CA LEU A 397 67.47 -10.04 8.90
C LEU A 397 66.07 -10.37 9.45
N GLN A 398 65.60 -9.59 10.43
CA GLN A 398 64.25 -9.71 10.98
C GLN A 398 63.51 -8.38 10.88
N ILE A 399 62.27 -8.44 10.43
CA ILE A 399 61.35 -7.29 10.35
C ILE A 399 60.34 -7.42 11.49
N ALA A 400 60.20 -6.35 12.28
CA ALA A 400 59.14 -6.23 13.26
C ALA A 400 57.96 -5.43 12.70
N ASN A 401 56.76 -5.71 13.21
CA ASN A 401 55.57 -4.86 13.05
C ASN A 401 55.11 -4.45 14.46
N HIS A 402 55.03 -3.15 14.74
CA HIS A 402 54.74 -2.61 16.08
C HIS A 402 55.67 -3.17 17.17
N GLY A 403 56.96 -3.32 16.86
CA GLY A 403 57.99 -3.75 17.81
C GLY A 403 58.08 -5.26 18.08
N SER A 404 57.16 -6.08 17.55
CA SER A 404 57.25 -7.55 17.62
C SER A 404 57.75 -8.13 16.30
N VAL A 405 58.66 -9.11 16.36
CA VAL A 405 59.19 -9.78 15.16
C VAL A 405 58.04 -10.43 14.38
N ALA A 406 57.83 -9.96 13.15
CA ALA A 406 56.75 -10.39 12.28
C ALA A 406 57.23 -11.29 11.12
N LEU A 407 58.50 -11.15 10.72
CA LEU A 407 59.08 -11.94 9.63
C LEU A 407 60.60 -12.10 9.81
N THR A 408 61.11 -13.31 9.57
CA THR A 408 62.55 -13.55 9.34
C THR A 408 62.78 -13.68 7.84
N VAL A 409 63.67 -12.85 7.29
CA VAL A 409 63.92 -12.79 5.84
C VAL A 409 65.00 -13.80 5.46
N SER A 410 64.74 -14.58 4.41
CA SER A 410 65.70 -15.54 3.86
C SER A 410 66.88 -14.83 3.17
N ALA A 411 68.05 -15.44 3.20
CA ALA A 411 69.24 -14.93 2.51
C ALA A 411 68.96 -14.70 1.01
N GLY A 412 69.45 -13.60 0.45
CA GLY A 412 69.28 -13.29 -0.98
C GLY A 412 67.87 -12.87 -1.40
N ALA A 413 66.94 -12.70 -0.46
CA ALA A 413 65.60 -12.24 -0.79
C ALA A 413 65.62 -10.83 -1.42
N SER A 414 64.88 -10.68 -2.53
CA SER A 414 64.65 -9.39 -3.21
C SER A 414 63.31 -8.74 -2.82
N SER A 415 62.49 -9.42 -2.01
CA SER A 415 61.20 -8.95 -1.52
C SER A 415 60.87 -9.57 -0.18
N PHE A 416 59.95 -8.94 0.56
CA PHE A 416 59.37 -9.48 1.77
C PHE A 416 57.84 -9.32 1.73
N GLU A 417 57.16 -10.20 2.44
CA GLU A 417 55.72 -10.14 2.71
C GLU A 417 55.51 -10.71 4.12
N LEU A 418 54.74 -10.01 4.95
CA LEU A 418 54.41 -10.51 6.29
C LEU A 418 53.63 -11.82 6.17
N ALA A 419 53.85 -12.74 7.12
CA ALA A 419 53.19 -14.05 7.10
C ALA A 419 51.66 -13.95 7.25
N ASP A 420 51.18 -13.02 8.08
CA ASP A 420 49.76 -12.78 8.31
C ASP A 420 49.28 -11.55 7.53
N ALA A 421 48.26 -11.74 6.68
CA ALA A 421 47.56 -10.63 6.06
C ALA A 421 46.79 -9.84 7.12
N LEU A 422 46.84 -8.50 7.02
CA LEU A 422 46.23 -7.62 8.00
C LEU A 422 44.81 -7.20 7.54
N PRO A 423 43.83 -7.08 8.44
CA PRO A 423 42.51 -6.55 8.11
C PRO A 423 42.57 -5.12 7.55
N SER A 424 41.64 -4.79 6.65
CA SER A 424 41.46 -3.42 6.17
C SER A 424 41.24 -2.45 7.33
N GLY A 425 41.91 -1.30 7.29
CA GLY A 425 41.90 -0.27 8.33
C GLY A 425 42.92 -0.50 9.45
N THR A 426 43.58 -1.66 9.52
CA THR A 426 44.64 -1.91 10.51
C THR A 426 45.90 -1.12 10.17
N ALA A 427 46.49 -0.47 11.18
CA ALA A 427 47.77 0.21 11.04
C ALA A 427 48.94 -0.79 11.06
N TYR A 428 49.93 -0.59 10.20
CA TYR A 428 51.22 -1.26 10.25
C TYR A 428 52.33 -0.25 10.55
N ALA A 429 53.36 -0.68 11.27
CA ALA A 429 54.54 0.11 11.57
C ALA A 429 55.75 -0.82 11.56
N LEU A 430 56.42 -0.92 10.42
CA LEU A 430 57.54 -1.83 10.23
C LEU A 430 58.85 -1.21 10.71
N SER A 431 59.69 -2.04 11.30
CA SER A 431 61.06 -1.68 11.66
C SER A 431 61.98 -2.88 11.49
N VAL A 432 63.29 -2.64 11.41
CA VAL A 432 64.27 -3.72 11.44
C VAL A 432 64.46 -4.14 12.89
N ALA A 433 64.03 -5.35 13.21
CA ALA A 433 64.15 -5.94 14.54
C ALA A 433 65.55 -6.49 14.81
N ALA A 434 66.18 -7.07 13.79
CA ALA A 434 67.55 -7.55 13.83
C ALA A 434 68.24 -7.28 12.48
N GLN A 435 69.41 -6.64 12.55
CA GLN A 435 70.26 -6.42 11.38
C GLN A 435 70.87 -7.76 10.93
N PRO A 436 71.01 -8.01 9.61
CA PRO A 436 71.57 -9.25 9.12
C PRO A 436 73.07 -9.34 9.39
N ILE A 437 73.52 -10.57 9.59
CA ILE A 437 74.91 -10.94 9.74
C ILE A 437 75.49 -11.20 8.35
N GLY A 438 76.67 -10.64 8.07
CA GLY A 438 77.37 -10.84 6.80
C GLY A 438 77.22 -9.69 5.78
N LEU A 439 76.65 -8.55 6.18
CA LEU A 439 76.77 -7.31 5.39
C LEU A 439 78.22 -6.76 5.44
N PRO A 440 78.66 -6.00 4.42
CA PRO A 440 79.94 -5.30 4.48
C PRO A 440 80.04 -4.35 5.68
N ALA A 441 81.25 -4.08 6.16
CA ALA A 441 81.47 -3.14 7.25
C ALA A 441 80.86 -1.77 6.91
N GLY A 442 80.22 -1.13 7.91
CA GLY A 442 79.54 0.16 7.73
C GLY A 442 78.23 0.09 6.95
N HIS A 443 77.64 -1.09 6.72
CA HIS A 443 76.32 -1.24 6.10
C HIS A 443 75.24 -1.64 7.12
N SER A 444 74.01 -1.18 6.90
CA SER A 444 72.82 -1.61 7.63
C SER A 444 71.59 -1.64 6.71
N CYS A 445 70.59 -2.41 7.10
CA CYS A 445 69.28 -2.39 6.48
C CYS A 445 68.38 -1.36 7.18
N ALA A 446 67.77 -0.49 6.40
CA ALA A 446 66.77 0.47 6.86
C ALA A 446 65.66 0.63 5.81
N PHE A 447 64.45 0.97 6.27
CA PHE A 447 63.37 1.28 5.35
C PHE A 447 63.58 2.67 4.73
N SER A 448 63.49 2.76 3.40
CA SER A 448 63.52 4.03 2.68
C SER A 448 62.09 4.48 2.36
N GLY A 449 61.74 5.74 2.68
CA GLY A 449 60.43 6.32 2.32
C GLY A 449 59.30 6.10 3.33
N GLY A 450 59.62 5.83 4.60
CA GLY A 450 58.62 5.58 5.65
C GLY A 450 58.07 4.14 5.59
N ALA A 451 57.89 3.52 6.75
CA ALA A 451 57.54 2.09 6.86
C ALA A 451 56.25 1.85 7.68
N SER A 452 55.44 2.90 7.81
CA SER A 452 54.22 2.89 8.60
C SER A 452 53.05 3.45 7.80
N GLY A 453 51.86 2.92 8.04
CA GLY A 453 50.63 3.38 7.40
C GLY A 453 49.44 2.55 7.84
N THR A 454 48.33 2.66 7.11
CA THR A 454 47.14 1.82 7.29
C THR A 454 46.91 0.96 6.05
N VAL A 455 46.49 -0.28 6.27
CA VAL A 455 46.06 -1.16 5.19
C VAL A 455 44.74 -0.64 4.64
N ALA A 456 44.75 -0.15 3.40
CA ALA A 456 43.55 0.28 2.70
C ALA A 456 42.84 -0.94 2.07
N ALA A 457 41.97 -0.72 1.07
CA ALA A 457 41.29 -1.79 0.35
C ALA A 457 42.17 -2.49 -0.72
N ALA A 458 43.47 -2.63 -0.46
CA ALA A 458 44.45 -3.22 -1.38
C ALA A 458 45.72 -3.68 -0.65
N ASN A 459 46.46 -4.59 -1.28
CA ASN A 459 47.77 -5.04 -0.80
C ASN A 459 48.77 -3.87 -0.77
N VAL A 460 49.58 -3.81 0.29
CA VAL A 460 50.66 -2.84 0.45
C VAL A 460 51.93 -3.47 -0.13
N THR A 461 52.39 -3.00 -1.28
CA THR A 461 53.56 -3.57 -1.99
C THR A 461 54.69 -2.58 -2.24
N HIS A 462 54.48 -1.31 -1.90
CA HIS A 462 55.37 -0.20 -2.23
C HIS A 462 56.52 0.02 -1.24
N LEU A 463 56.56 -0.73 -0.13
CA LEU A 463 57.58 -0.55 0.91
C LEU A 463 58.96 -0.93 0.38
N GLN A 464 59.97 -0.16 0.77
CA GLN A 464 61.34 -0.35 0.30
C GLN A 464 62.27 -0.56 1.49
N LEU A 465 62.93 -1.71 1.54
CA LEU A 465 63.97 -2.01 2.52
C LEU A 465 65.33 -2.00 1.81
N VAL A 466 66.20 -1.09 2.23
CA VAL A 466 67.51 -0.90 1.60
C VAL A 466 68.60 -1.29 2.58
N CYS A 467 69.40 -2.28 2.22
CA CYS A 467 70.61 -2.67 2.92
C CYS A 467 71.80 -2.03 2.20
N GLY A 468 72.33 -0.95 2.76
CA GLY A 468 73.35 -0.12 2.13
C GLY A 468 74.30 0.48 3.18
N PRO A 469 75.24 1.34 2.77
CA PRO A 469 76.07 2.06 3.72
C PRO A 469 75.20 2.84 4.71
N VAL A 470 75.55 2.79 6.00
CA VAL A 470 74.91 3.59 7.05
C VAL A 470 75.16 5.05 6.71
N MET A 471 74.14 5.82 6.38
CA MET A 471 74.28 7.27 6.18
C MET A 471 74.04 8.00 7.51
N TYR A 472 74.74 9.12 7.73
CA TYR A 472 74.63 9.94 8.94
C TYR A 472 73.89 11.23 8.66
N SER A 473 72.95 11.58 9.52
CA SER A 473 72.22 12.85 9.43
C SER A 473 73.09 14.03 9.87
N ILE A 474 72.89 15.18 9.23
CA ILE A 474 73.52 16.45 9.62
C ILE A 474 72.47 17.38 10.19
N GLY A 475 72.66 17.86 11.41
CA GLY A 475 71.69 18.69 12.10
C GLY A 475 72.27 19.32 13.37
N GLY A 476 71.38 19.92 14.14
CA GLY A 476 71.78 20.72 15.27
C GLY A 476 70.64 21.37 16.04
N SER A 477 70.99 22.16 17.04
CA SER A 477 70.05 22.97 17.82
C SER A 477 69.98 24.39 17.28
N ILE A 478 68.80 25.00 17.38
CA ILE A 478 68.57 26.41 17.11
C ILE A 478 68.11 27.07 18.41
N ASN A 479 68.80 28.13 18.83
CA ASN A 479 68.41 28.92 19.98
C ASN A 479 67.90 30.29 19.54
N GLY A 480 66.79 30.74 20.11
CA GLY A 480 66.33 32.13 19.96
C GLY A 480 65.71 32.52 18.60
N LEU A 481 65.48 31.59 17.67
CA LEU A 481 64.83 31.89 16.39
C LEU A 481 63.32 32.19 16.57
N THR A 482 62.92 33.46 16.60
CA THR A 482 61.50 33.86 16.78
C THR A 482 60.74 34.18 15.47
N THR A 483 61.45 34.50 14.38
CA THR A 483 60.91 34.85 13.07
C THR A 483 61.30 33.82 11.99
N SER A 484 60.57 33.79 10.88
CA SER A 484 60.90 32.95 9.72
C SER A 484 61.87 33.67 8.78
N GLY A 485 62.52 32.92 7.88
CA GLY A 485 63.40 33.47 6.85
C GLY A 485 64.87 33.04 6.96
N LEU A 486 65.25 32.35 8.03
CA LEU A 486 66.58 31.73 8.15
C LEU A 486 66.75 30.68 7.03
N GLN A 487 67.86 30.73 6.30
CA GLN A 487 68.31 29.62 5.45
C GLN A 487 69.68 29.12 5.88
N LEU A 488 69.77 27.81 6.04
CA LEU A 488 71.01 27.07 6.27
C LEU A 488 71.34 26.29 5.00
N MET A 489 72.62 26.17 4.67
CA MET A 489 73.09 25.34 3.57
C MET A 489 74.20 24.41 4.01
N GLU A 490 74.03 23.13 3.71
CA GLU A 490 75.12 22.15 3.73
C GLU A 490 75.89 22.30 2.40
N ILE A 491 77.15 22.74 2.50
CA ILE A 491 77.92 23.24 1.37
C ILE A 491 78.28 22.10 0.40
N TYR A 492 78.63 20.92 0.90
CA TYR A 492 79.11 19.82 0.06
C TYR A 492 77.98 19.15 -0.74
N SER A 493 76.79 19.05 -0.16
CA SER A 493 75.59 18.52 -0.78
C SER A 493 74.77 19.61 -1.48
N SER A 494 75.15 20.89 -1.33
CA SER A 494 74.40 22.06 -1.79
C SER A 494 72.92 22.05 -1.35
N GLN A 495 72.63 21.40 -0.22
CA GLN A 495 71.27 21.29 0.29
C GLN A 495 70.94 22.50 1.15
N THR A 496 69.85 23.19 0.83
CA THR A 496 69.34 24.29 1.64
C THR A 496 68.18 23.84 2.52
N LEU A 497 68.14 24.33 3.75
CA LEU A 497 67.08 24.13 4.72
C LEU A 497 66.55 25.48 5.20
N SER A 498 65.22 25.61 5.33
CA SER A 498 64.58 26.81 5.88
C SER A 498 63.82 26.46 7.16
N PRO A 499 64.47 26.54 8.34
CA PRO A 499 63.79 26.30 9.61
C PRO A 499 62.59 27.24 9.81
N ALA A 500 61.50 26.71 10.37
CA ALA A 500 60.33 27.51 10.73
C ALA A 500 60.63 28.41 11.93
N ALA A 501 59.85 29.50 12.08
CA ALA A 501 59.90 30.33 13.29
C ALA A 501 59.68 29.48 14.55
N ASN A 502 60.45 29.70 15.61
CA ASN A 502 60.47 28.94 16.85
C ASN A 502 60.97 27.49 16.73
N ALA A 503 61.63 27.12 15.63
CA ALA A 503 62.33 25.84 15.56
C ALA A 503 63.45 25.80 16.61
N ALA A 504 63.49 24.70 17.38
CA ALA A 504 64.53 24.45 18.40
C ALA A 504 65.63 23.50 17.90
N VAL A 505 65.38 22.77 16.82
CA VAL A 505 66.30 21.84 16.18
C VAL A 505 66.15 21.92 14.67
N PHE A 506 67.20 21.53 13.96
CA PHE A 506 67.17 21.37 12.51
C PHE A 506 67.89 20.09 12.11
N GLY A 507 67.51 19.56 10.96
CA GLY A 507 68.16 18.42 10.34
C GLY A 507 68.03 18.52 8.83
N PHE A 508 69.13 18.36 8.13
CA PHE A 508 69.19 18.28 6.68
C PHE A 508 68.48 16.99 6.21
N PRO A 509 67.52 17.07 5.27
CA PRO A 509 66.79 15.90 4.81
C PRO A 509 67.65 14.82 4.14
N ALA A 510 68.81 15.18 3.59
CA ALA A 510 69.75 14.24 2.99
C ALA A 510 70.84 13.89 4.01
N ALA A 511 71.04 12.60 4.23
CA ALA A 511 72.13 12.09 5.04
C ALA A 511 73.41 11.96 4.19
N VAL A 512 74.58 12.00 4.82
CA VAL A 512 75.91 11.90 4.19
C VAL A 512 76.55 10.53 4.45
N ASN A 513 77.55 10.13 3.66
CA ASN A 513 78.22 8.84 3.88
C ASN A 513 79.17 8.89 5.08
N PRO A 514 79.51 7.74 5.68
CA PRO A 514 80.52 7.67 6.73
C PRO A 514 81.87 8.18 6.26
N GLY A 515 82.42 9.15 7.01
CA GLY A 515 83.70 9.79 6.71
C GLY A 515 83.61 10.97 5.73
N ASP A 516 82.44 11.24 5.16
CA ASP A 516 82.23 12.46 4.36
C ASP A 516 82.37 13.70 5.25
N ALA A 517 82.94 14.76 4.67
CA ALA A 517 82.97 16.06 5.32
C ALA A 517 81.58 16.71 5.25
N TYR A 518 81.21 17.47 6.29
CA TYR A 518 80.06 18.36 6.29
C TYR A 518 80.51 19.79 6.57
N ASP A 519 79.77 20.77 6.05
CA ASP A 519 79.94 22.19 6.35
C ASP A 519 78.61 22.95 6.24
N VAL A 520 78.13 23.50 7.36
CA VAL A 520 76.84 24.18 7.49
C VAL A 520 77.04 25.68 7.55
N SER A 521 76.45 26.41 6.60
CA SER A 521 76.51 27.87 6.55
C SER A 521 75.15 28.52 6.71
N VAL A 522 75.11 29.71 7.31
CA VAL A 522 73.93 30.59 7.26
C VAL A 522 73.99 31.35 5.94
N THR A 523 73.06 31.07 5.02
CA THR A 523 73.02 31.70 3.69
C THR A 523 72.02 32.83 3.60
N GLN A 524 71.04 32.88 4.51
CA GLN A 524 70.08 33.98 4.61
C GLN A 524 69.69 34.21 6.07
N GLN A 525 69.75 35.46 6.51
CA GLN A 525 69.28 35.86 7.85
C GLN A 525 67.75 36.00 7.88
N PRO A 526 67.09 35.61 8.99
CA PRO A 526 65.66 35.84 9.20
C PRO A 526 65.32 37.33 9.41
N GLY A 527 64.09 37.72 9.13
CA GLY A 527 63.67 39.13 9.29
C GLY A 527 63.68 39.56 10.76
N GLY A 528 64.36 40.66 11.09
CA GLY A 528 64.39 41.26 12.43
C GLY A 528 65.26 40.51 13.46
N GLN A 529 66.05 39.52 13.03
CA GLN A 529 66.98 38.79 13.86
C GLN A 529 68.28 38.53 13.09
N TYR A 530 69.33 38.19 13.83
CA TYR A 530 70.59 37.73 13.28
C TYR A 530 70.96 36.40 13.93
N CYS A 531 71.38 35.45 13.11
CA CYS A 531 71.74 34.10 13.49
C CYS A 531 73.21 33.82 13.12
N GLU A 532 73.96 33.28 14.07
CA GLU A 532 75.31 32.79 13.87
C GLU A 532 75.38 31.29 14.14
N ALA A 533 76.11 30.57 13.29
CA ALA A 533 76.29 29.14 13.43
C ALA A 533 77.69 28.81 13.96
N SER A 534 77.77 27.87 14.90
CA SER A 534 79.01 27.34 15.46
C SER A 534 79.07 25.81 15.30
N ASN A 535 80.29 25.25 15.38
CA ASN A 535 80.59 23.84 15.07
C ASN A 535 80.12 23.41 13.67
N THR A 536 80.27 24.32 12.69
CA THR A 536 79.65 24.22 11.38
C THR A 536 80.25 23.16 10.47
N SER A 537 81.50 22.76 10.66
CA SER A 537 82.18 21.78 9.81
C SER A 537 82.83 20.63 10.58
N GLY A 538 83.01 19.50 9.90
CA GLY A 538 83.60 18.29 10.47
C GLY A 538 83.54 17.09 9.52
N THR A 539 83.75 15.89 10.05
CA THR A 539 83.55 14.62 9.31
C THR A 539 82.46 13.80 9.99
N ALA A 540 81.52 13.27 9.21
CA ALA A 540 80.40 12.50 9.72
C ALA A 540 80.84 11.06 10.04
N THR A 541 81.08 10.77 11.31
CA THR A 541 81.38 9.40 11.82
C THR A 541 80.22 8.80 12.61
N GLN A 542 79.18 9.60 12.85
CA GLN A 542 77.91 9.31 13.49
C GLN A 542 76.93 10.43 13.10
N ASP A 543 75.66 10.34 13.52
CA ASP A 543 74.73 11.46 13.39
C ASP A 543 75.31 12.72 14.02
N VAL A 544 75.40 13.79 13.22
CA VAL A 544 75.96 15.07 13.60
C VAL A 544 74.81 15.92 14.15
N THR A 545 74.79 16.11 15.46
CA THR A 545 73.82 16.98 16.16
C THR A 545 74.50 18.15 16.87
N SER A 546 75.80 18.34 16.64
CA SER A 546 76.65 19.28 17.38
C SER A 546 76.65 20.70 16.82
N VAL A 547 76.04 20.93 15.64
CA VAL A 547 75.93 22.27 15.06
C VAL A 547 74.97 23.09 15.93
N VAL A 548 75.36 24.31 16.28
CA VAL A 548 74.51 25.20 17.08
C VAL A 548 74.30 26.48 16.29
N VAL A 549 73.03 26.86 16.12
CA VAL A 549 72.65 28.14 15.52
C VAL A 549 72.02 29.01 16.59
N ASP A 550 72.72 30.06 16.99
CA ASP A 550 72.23 31.03 17.97
C ASP A 550 71.68 32.24 17.23
N CYS A 551 70.41 32.56 17.48
CA CYS A 551 69.70 33.68 16.90
C CYS A 551 69.31 34.69 17.98
N TRP A 552 69.46 35.97 17.69
CA TRP A 552 69.08 37.08 18.57
C TRP A 552 68.45 38.23 17.78
N VAL A 553 67.74 39.12 18.48
CA VAL A 553 67.32 40.39 17.90
C VAL A 553 68.57 41.25 17.68
N GLY A 554 68.84 41.54 16.42
CA GLY A 554 70.01 42.29 16.00
C GLY A 554 69.71 43.78 15.86
N TYR A 555 70.70 44.59 16.21
CA TYR A 555 70.66 46.06 16.12
C TYR A 555 71.82 46.56 15.27
N THR A 556 71.62 47.66 14.56
CA THR A 556 72.67 48.33 13.79
C THR A 556 73.39 49.37 14.63
N ILE A 557 74.62 49.67 14.23
CA ILE A 557 75.36 50.82 14.75
C ILE A 557 75.40 51.88 13.66
N ASP A 558 74.57 52.91 13.83
CA ASP A 558 74.36 53.97 12.86
C ASP A 558 74.94 55.30 13.34
N GLY A 559 75.26 56.17 12.39
CA GLY A 559 75.68 57.53 12.66
C GLY A 559 75.42 58.49 11.50
N THR A 560 75.62 59.77 11.75
CA THR A 560 75.57 60.80 10.70
C THR A 560 76.96 61.36 10.42
N VAL A 561 77.19 61.76 9.18
CA VAL A 561 78.39 62.48 8.77
C VAL A 561 77.99 63.81 8.13
N THR A 562 78.49 64.91 8.68
CA THR A 562 78.26 66.26 8.16
C THR A 562 79.54 66.85 7.55
N GLY A 563 79.38 67.78 6.61
CA GLY A 563 80.50 68.49 5.98
C GLY A 563 81.20 67.79 4.81
N LEU A 564 80.79 66.57 4.46
CA LEU A 564 81.23 65.91 3.21
C LEU A 564 80.30 66.25 2.03
N PRO A 565 80.82 66.59 0.84
CA PRO A 565 80.01 66.87 -0.34
C PRO A 565 79.32 65.60 -0.88
N ALA A 566 78.08 65.71 -1.33
CA ALA A 566 77.25 64.58 -1.78
C ALA A 566 77.89 63.73 -2.91
N SER A 567 78.80 64.30 -3.71
CA SER A 567 79.55 63.61 -4.77
C SER A 567 80.64 62.66 -4.27
N SER A 568 81.01 62.73 -2.99
CA SER A 568 82.08 61.90 -2.40
C SER A 568 81.61 60.55 -1.84
N MET A 569 80.29 60.32 -1.73
CA MET A 569 79.73 59.15 -1.03
C MET A 569 79.40 57.95 -1.93
N GLY A 570 79.84 57.94 -3.20
CA GLY A 570 79.37 57.00 -4.24
C GLY A 570 80.38 56.04 -4.85
N GLY A 571 81.58 55.81 -4.28
CA GLY A 571 82.49 54.82 -4.91
C GLY A 571 83.87 54.60 -4.27
N VAL A 572 84.35 55.52 -3.43
CA VAL A 572 85.50 55.29 -2.52
C VAL A 572 85.18 56.10 -1.27
N ALA A 573 84.96 55.47 -0.13
CA ALA A 573 84.57 56.19 1.07
C ALA A 573 85.66 57.21 1.46
N PRO A 574 85.36 58.52 1.58
CA PRO A 574 86.34 59.53 1.98
C PRO A 574 86.72 59.41 3.47
N LEU A 575 86.02 58.56 4.21
CA LEU A 575 86.16 58.28 5.63
C LEU A 575 86.22 56.76 5.83
N LEU A 576 87.29 56.26 6.43
CA LEU A 576 87.39 54.87 6.89
C LEU A 576 87.22 54.82 8.41
N LEU A 577 86.31 53.97 8.87
CA LEU A 577 86.02 53.75 10.28
C LEU A 577 86.45 52.33 10.67
N THR A 578 87.18 52.19 11.78
CA THR A 578 87.36 50.89 12.44
C THR A 578 86.34 50.76 13.56
N LEU A 579 85.59 49.67 13.51
CA LEU A 579 84.77 49.21 14.62
C LEU A 579 85.57 48.21 15.47
N THR A 580 85.64 48.45 16.77
CA THR A 580 86.11 47.48 17.75
C THR A 580 84.91 47.00 18.55
N VAL A 581 84.68 45.69 18.57
CA VAL A 581 83.53 45.08 19.26
C VAL A 581 84.04 44.18 20.37
N ASN A 582 83.57 44.39 21.60
CA ASN A 582 83.96 43.61 22.79
C ASN A 582 85.50 43.45 22.94
N GLY A 583 86.26 44.50 22.61
CA GLY A 583 87.73 44.51 22.72
C GLY A 583 88.49 43.83 21.58
N ALA A 584 87.81 43.28 20.57
CA ALA A 584 88.42 42.77 19.35
C ALA A 584 88.27 43.78 18.20
N SER A 585 89.38 44.19 17.57
CA SER A 585 89.33 45.00 16.36
C SER A 585 88.74 44.17 15.23
N SER A 586 87.73 44.72 14.56
CA SER A 586 86.97 44.04 13.52
C SER A 586 87.84 43.40 12.42
N PRO A 587 87.59 42.14 12.03
CA PRO A 587 88.08 41.62 10.77
C PRO A 587 87.31 42.30 9.63
N GLN A 588 87.99 43.11 8.80
CA GLN A 588 87.78 43.55 7.38
C GLN A 588 86.38 43.53 6.68
N PHE A 589 85.28 43.15 7.33
CA PHE A 589 83.99 42.77 6.73
C PHE A 589 82.84 43.74 7.09
N TRP A 590 82.98 44.51 8.16
CA TRP A 590 81.95 45.45 8.61
C TRP A 590 82.19 46.81 7.94
N LYS A 591 81.70 46.99 6.73
CA LYS A 591 81.89 48.23 5.96
C LYS A 591 80.77 49.22 6.30
N PRO A 592 81.09 50.46 6.70
CA PRO A 592 80.05 51.49 6.81
C PRO A 592 79.39 51.70 5.45
N VAL A 593 78.09 51.46 5.36
CA VAL A 593 77.30 51.75 4.17
C VAL A 593 76.81 53.19 4.28
N PHE A 594 77.34 54.08 3.44
CA PHE A 594 76.98 55.50 3.46
C PHE A 594 75.77 55.78 2.56
N VAL A 595 74.73 56.39 3.12
CA VAL A 595 73.53 56.82 2.39
C VAL A 595 73.12 58.21 2.87
N ALA A 596 73.14 59.19 1.96
CA ALA A 596 72.58 60.54 2.17
C ALA A 596 73.01 61.26 3.46
N GLY A 597 74.28 61.13 3.86
CA GLY A 597 74.81 61.76 5.09
C GLY A 597 74.69 60.90 6.35
N ASN A 598 74.17 59.67 6.26
CA ASN A 598 74.19 58.68 7.33
C ASN A 598 75.09 57.50 6.96
N PHE A 599 75.61 56.80 7.96
CA PHE A 599 76.23 55.48 7.80
C PHE A 599 75.58 54.47 8.74
N ALA A 600 75.50 53.22 8.29
CA ALA A 600 75.18 52.08 9.12
C ALA A 600 76.34 51.09 9.06
N ILE A 601 76.74 50.55 10.20
CA ILE A 601 77.67 49.43 10.28
C ILE A 601 76.84 48.15 10.38
N ASP A 602 76.88 47.33 9.34
CA ASP A 602 76.15 46.09 9.17
C ASP A 602 77.06 44.97 8.61
N ASP A 603 76.51 43.78 8.39
CA ASP A 603 77.21 42.61 7.84
C ASP A 603 77.57 42.71 6.34
N GLY A 604 77.35 43.86 5.71
CA GLY A 604 77.52 44.09 4.28
C GLY A 604 76.34 43.66 3.42
N ALA A 605 75.33 43.00 4.01
CA ALA A 605 74.09 42.58 3.35
C ALA A 605 72.85 43.31 3.90
N GLY A 606 73.05 44.35 4.73
CA GLY A 606 71.98 45.16 5.31
C GLY A 606 71.31 44.54 6.54
N HIS A 607 71.90 43.50 7.14
CA HIS A 607 71.36 42.90 8.38
C HIS A 607 72.03 43.48 9.61
N ALA A 608 71.26 43.55 10.69
CA ALA A 608 71.69 44.10 11.98
C ALA A 608 72.38 43.00 12.81
N PRO A 609 73.71 42.98 12.97
CA PRO A 609 74.43 41.83 13.52
C PRO A 609 74.56 41.88 15.05
N PHE A 610 74.39 43.06 15.66
CA PHE A 610 74.83 43.27 17.04
C PHE A 610 73.72 42.96 18.04
N ALA A 611 74.02 42.13 19.05
CA ALA A 611 73.12 41.87 20.16
C ALA A 611 73.10 43.06 21.15
N ALA A 612 71.99 43.26 21.86
CA ALA A 612 71.97 44.18 23.00
C ALA A 612 73.02 43.79 24.05
N GLY A 613 73.72 44.77 24.61
CA GLY A 613 74.84 44.55 25.54
C GLY A 613 76.22 44.48 24.86
N THR A 614 76.28 44.47 23.53
CA THR A 614 77.54 44.49 22.78
C THR A 614 78.28 45.81 23.00
N GLN A 615 79.53 45.75 23.51
CA GLN A 615 80.38 46.93 23.64
C GLN A 615 80.98 47.27 22.29
N TYR A 616 80.93 48.55 21.93
CA TYR A 616 81.50 49.03 20.68
C TYR A 616 82.37 50.28 20.91
N THR A 617 83.40 50.40 20.08
CA THR A 617 84.21 51.62 19.92
C THR A 617 84.41 51.86 18.43
N VAL A 618 84.14 53.08 17.98
CA VAL A 618 84.35 53.53 16.61
C VAL A 618 85.55 54.46 16.59
N ALA A 619 86.49 54.21 15.69
CA ALA A 619 87.66 55.04 15.45
C ALA A 619 87.71 55.47 13.98
N ILE A 620 88.23 56.68 13.73
CA ILE A 620 88.53 57.17 12.37
C ILE A 620 89.94 56.72 12.00
N ASP A 621 90.07 55.91 10.96
CA ASP A 621 91.37 55.38 10.52
C ASP A 621 92.04 56.28 9.47
N SER A 622 91.25 56.82 8.54
CA SER A 622 91.77 57.72 7.50
C SER A 622 90.66 58.60 6.95
N THR A 623 91.04 59.82 6.58
CA THR A 623 90.17 60.83 6.00
C THR A 623 90.85 61.30 4.71
N ASN A 624 90.40 60.83 3.56
CA ASN A 624 91.03 61.09 2.25
C ASN A 624 90.86 62.56 1.84
N GLY A 625 91.72 63.45 2.39
CA GLY A 625 91.74 64.88 2.08
C GLY A 625 90.81 65.75 2.93
N TYR A 626 90.15 65.18 3.94
CA TYR A 626 89.28 65.88 4.89
C TYR A 626 89.85 65.78 6.31
N VAL A 627 89.48 66.69 7.21
CA VAL A 627 89.72 66.52 8.64
C VAL A 627 88.40 66.18 9.30
N CYS A 628 88.25 64.96 9.79
CA CYS A 628 87.02 64.50 10.43
C CYS A 628 87.24 64.21 11.92
N THR A 629 86.26 64.57 12.76
CA THR A 629 86.21 64.25 14.18
C THR A 629 84.92 63.52 14.51
N ILE A 630 84.98 62.54 15.42
CA ILE A 630 83.77 61.96 16.03
C ILE A 630 83.36 62.91 17.17
N ASP A 631 82.26 63.62 16.98
CA ASP A 631 81.80 64.65 17.92
C ASP A 631 81.01 64.06 19.09
N SER A 632 80.35 62.91 18.86
CA SER A 632 79.63 62.14 19.89
C SER A 632 79.52 60.65 19.49
N GLY A 633 79.26 59.78 20.47
CA GLY A 633 78.98 58.36 20.22
C GLY A 633 80.20 57.50 19.84
N ALA A 634 81.43 57.96 20.10
CA ALA A 634 82.65 57.22 19.72
C ALA A 634 82.80 55.84 20.38
N SER A 635 82.12 55.59 21.49
CA SER A 635 82.07 54.28 22.15
C SER A 635 80.82 54.14 22.98
N GLY A 636 80.31 52.93 23.14
CA GLY A 636 79.12 52.68 23.93
C GLY A 636 78.77 51.20 24.05
N ILE A 637 77.53 50.95 24.45
CA ILE A 637 76.94 49.61 24.51
C ILE A 637 75.68 49.64 23.65
N VAL A 638 75.53 48.67 22.75
CA VAL A 638 74.32 48.52 21.94
C VAL A 638 73.13 48.27 22.87
N GLY A 639 72.12 49.12 22.82
CA GLY A 639 70.89 48.99 23.60
C GLY A 639 69.88 48.03 22.98
N ALA A 640 68.64 48.04 23.46
CA ALA A 640 67.53 47.31 22.83
C ALA A 640 66.94 48.07 21.61
N THR A 641 67.71 48.97 21.02
CA THR A 641 67.41 49.79 19.83
C THR A 641 68.72 50.06 19.08
N ASN A 642 68.63 50.37 17.78
CA ASN A 642 69.79 50.79 16.98
C ASN A 642 70.52 51.97 17.66
N VAL A 643 71.84 51.97 17.56
CA VAL A 643 72.66 53.11 17.95
C VAL A 643 72.56 54.13 16.82
N THR A 644 72.25 55.39 17.11
CA THR A 644 72.11 56.45 16.09
C THR A 644 72.77 57.77 16.47
N ASP A 645 73.43 57.82 17.62
CA ASP A 645 73.98 59.02 18.25
C ASP A 645 75.46 59.27 17.90
N ILE A 646 76.02 58.45 17.00
CA ILE A 646 77.35 58.69 16.45
C ILE A 646 77.27 59.86 15.47
N GLN A 647 77.97 60.95 15.79
CA GLN A 647 78.02 62.12 14.93
C GLN A 647 79.47 62.35 14.51
N VAL A 648 79.69 62.47 13.21
CA VAL A 648 81.00 62.77 12.63
C VAL A 648 80.92 64.07 11.84
N SER A 649 81.77 65.05 12.18
CA SER A 649 81.90 66.28 11.40
C SER A 649 83.21 66.26 10.64
N CYS A 650 83.14 66.57 9.34
CA CYS A 650 84.28 66.70 8.45
C CYS A 650 84.40 68.13 7.92
N HIS A 651 85.62 68.63 7.77
CA HIS A 651 85.91 69.94 7.18
C HIS A 651 86.96 69.86 6.08
#